data_AF-A0AAD5E2R6-F1
#
_entry.id   AF-A0AAD5E2R6-F1
#
_cell.length_a   1.000
_cell.length_b   1.000
_cell.length_c   1.000
_cell.angle_alpha   90.00
_cell.angle_beta   90.00
_cell.angle_gamma   90.00
#
_symmetry.space_group_name_H-M   'P 1'
#
loop_
_entity.id
_entity.type
_entity.pdbx_description
1 polymer ?
#
loop_
_entity_poly.entity_id
_entity_poly.type
_entity_poly.pdbx_seq_one_letter_code
_entity_poly.pdbx_strand_id
1 'polypeptide(L)'
;MLHGIDTSVLGEFNTSYGVNQYMNGKFFIDRNPPLATLIYTLAARCFGYQGQKNLMYMGQPFADFPYVQLRLVSAVFGALQVPIAYITLKLMGHKSLTALVAAALLIVENGSISQHRHILTAAPLGFFAASSILMWVNFHNYQNNPYCFKWWTWQTLTGICIGGAMSVSWTGFLLLPLFWASSARQMWCLLGDRMNPITSIVKEVSSRILSMIIIPLGVYLLCFQVHFHLLGQSGDHDLLLSPELRSSINAIRVGSSQNDVAYGSKVHLRHFNSHVGYLHSHEHSWIDGSSQQQVTAYPFQDLNNGWVLQKADSLWNASQPINWVENKQKIRLEHFSTLKKLHSHEKHAPISHKLFEVTAYGDIFTEDHNDFWTVEIVDHDHEDATSKDRLKALSTKFRLKHSRGCYLTAHHVKLPDYAKGHFEVACRNDAKQEVSTWLVENSIHPTLKMVETDRVEYKKSNFYQKLQEVHGLMRNYDKVIPNADSVRFEASQPHQWLLNRETMQLWKEDVGLQVATALNPTVAWTGCAITVFYMLFSVLNSLLSKRGIQWPSFTRSQGSSEWRAYQTLPPKEFYVQSFGFLFTAIVSTSALTYVLPIQTNLSDSLLSVYFMILGTSIAFEVITIRLALGLRLIFFTAIFVASCYSFLKLVPTTYGTPWTKAECEISSSKFNCQNYPTPTINTQPEQEMQSVYVDVFGDTYTIDYQPGEEHEINIKAREIKFNAWKAKTQGTKVKERYIGVQSTPSAGYAEVKEIRKIRYKQMTARYLQLHPEKEQVNDVKEEDTANPNAIEQNKNGSQQKEVGQGETSNESQESYQVAVGHENSQFKGQVNDSEGENMAKEEQQHQVSTLEVVNADSPEQQVISEEKRPHEEVNNKQSEESKIQEQQAMSTNNENSEVVQEAQPIQDDSAPGQVQQYQEGDSVLVEVQAELHAQTTVHAKPDQQIDSIEQQVYTTFVAV
;
A
#
# COMPACT_ATOMS: atom_id res chain seq x y z
N MET A 1 -3.76 -13.82 31.83
CA MET A 1 -4.28 -14.18 30.49
C MET A 1 -3.72 -13.26 29.38
N LEU A 2 -4.06 -11.97 29.30
CA LEU A 2 -3.59 -11.10 28.19
C LEU A 2 -2.04 -10.93 28.12
N HIS A 3 -1.37 -10.95 29.27
CA HIS A 3 0.09 -10.84 29.40
C HIS A 3 0.87 -12.07 28.89
N GLY A 4 0.23 -13.26 28.84
CA GLY A 4 0.92 -14.57 28.72
C GLY A 4 1.59 -14.88 27.38
N ILE A 5 1.60 -13.93 26.45
CA ILE A 5 2.42 -13.95 25.23
C ILE A 5 3.03 -12.56 25.14
N ASP A 6 4.31 -12.43 25.39
CA ASP A 6 5.05 -11.15 25.42
C ASP A 6 5.55 -10.71 24.04
N THR A 7 5.49 -11.58 23.03
CA THR A 7 5.95 -11.32 21.66
C THR A 7 4.80 -10.94 20.72
N SER A 8 5.16 -10.31 19.58
CA SER A 8 4.20 -9.87 18.56
C SER A 8 3.59 -11.04 17.77
N VAL A 9 2.27 -11.11 17.72
CA VAL A 9 1.50 -12.09 16.93
C VAL A 9 1.40 -11.67 15.44
N LEU A 10 1.10 -12.61 14.54
CA LEU A 10 0.84 -12.34 13.11
C LEU A 10 -0.29 -11.30 12.96
N GLY A 11 -0.05 -10.25 12.15
CA GLY A 11 -0.94 -9.09 11.99
C GLY A 11 -0.90 -8.09 13.16
N GLU A 12 -0.60 -8.55 14.38
CA GLU A 12 -0.41 -7.69 15.55
C GLU A 12 0.85 -6.83 15.40
N PHE A 13 1.91 -7.38 14.80
CA PHE A 13 3.10 -6.64 14.38
C PHE A 13 2.75 -5.45 13.46
N ASN A 14 1.98 -5.66 12.38
CA ASN A 14 1.63 -4.61 11.42
C ASN A 14 0.83 -3.47 12.08
N THR A 15 -0.17 -3.84 12.89
CA THR A 15 -1.02 -2.86 13.59
C THR A 15 -0.21 -2.06 14.61
N SER A 16 0.67 -2.74 15.38
CA SER A 16 1.52 -2.11 16.39
C SER A 16 2.63 -1.24 15.78
N TYR A 17 3.17 -1.65 14.63
CA TYR A 17 4.06 -0.84 13.80
C TYR A 17 3.35 0.43 13.32
N GLY A 18 2.11 0.32 12.82
CA GLY A 18 1.31 1.48 12.43
C GLY A 18 1.04 2.45 13.58
N VAL A 19 0.77 1.95 14.80
CA VAL A 19 0.67 2.78 16.02
C VAL A 19 1.97 3.55 16.28
N ASN A 20 3.12 2.89 16.17
CA ASN A 20 4.44 3.55 16.31
C ASN A 20 4.67 4.63 15.24
N GLN A 21 4.30 4.37 13.99
CA GLN A 21 4.49 5.32 12.89
C GLN A 21 3.55 6.54 13.04
N TYR A 22 2.30 6.36 13.48
CA TYR A 22 1.43 7.49 13.86
C TYR A 22 1.98 8.32 15.02
N MET A 23 2.50 7.68 16.08
CA MET A 23 3.09 8.39 17.23
C MET A 23 4.27 9.27 16.81
N ASN A 24 5.06 8.80 15.84
CA ASN A 24 6.19 9.53 15.27
C ASN A 24 5.80 10.46 14.10
N GLY A 25 4.53 10.50 13.69
CA GLY A 25 4.04 11.29 12.55
C GLY A 25 4.60 10.87 11.18
N LYS A 26 5.11 9.64 11.05
CA LYS A 26 5.88 9.13 9.91
C LYS A 26 5.01 8.35 8.93
N PHE A 27 5.13 8.65 7.63
CA PHE A 27 4.31 8.03 6.61
C PHE A 27 4.55 6.51 6.46
N PHE A 28 3.48 5.73 6.59
CA PHE A 28 3.46 4.29 6.37
C PHE A 28 2.22 3.87 5.56
N ILE A 29 2.24 2.64 5.05
CA ILE A 29 1.14 2.02 4.31
C ILE A 29 0.75 0.73 5.05
N ASP A 30 -0.55 0.51 5.18
CA ASP A 30 -1.19 -0.68 5.76
C ASP A 30 -2.04 -1.37 4.67
N ARG A 31 -2.39 -2.63 4.87
CA ARG A 31 -3.37 -3.36 4.04
C ARG A 31 -4.81 -2.96 4.38
N ASN A 32 -5.06 -2.53 5.62
CA ASN A 32 -6.39 -2.10 6.09
C ASN A 32 -6.53 -0.56 6.11
N PRO A 33 -7.76 -0.03 5.95
CA PRO A 33 -8.05 1.38 6.20
C PRO A 33 -7.80 1.80 7.67
N PRO A 34 -7.59 3.10 7.93
CA PRO A 34 -6.81 3.53 9.09
C PRO A 34 -7.51 3.48 10.46
N LEU A 35 -8.83 3.29 10.55
CA LEU A 35 -9.58 3.57 11.80
C LEU A 35 -9.18 2.66 12.96
N ALA A 36 -8.94 1.36 12.75
CA ALA A 36 -8.51 0.49 13.84
C ALA A 36 -7.14 0.90 14.40
N THR A 37 -6.18 1.17 13.53
CA THR A 37 -4.83 1.61 13.90
C THR A 37 -4.85 3.02 14.54
N LEU A 38 -5.76 3.91 14.11
CA LEU A 38 -6.04 5.19 14.77
C LEU A 38 -6.65 5.01 16.18
N ILE A 39 -7.60 4.08 16.36
CA ILE A 39 -8.20 3.77 17.67
C ILE A 39 -7.12 3.23 18.63
N TYR A 40 -6.28 2.30 18.18
CA TYR A 40 -5.16 1.81 18.99
C TYR A 40 -4.10 2.88 19.25
N THR A 41 -3.87 3.82 18.33
CA THR A 41 -2.98 4.97 18.57
C THR A 41 -3.54 5.91 19.63
N LEU A 42 -4.84 6.22 19.56
CA LEU A 42 -5.52 7.04 20.57
C LEU A 42 -5.46 6.37 21.95
N ALA A 43 -5.75 5.08 22.03
CA ALA A 43 -5.62 4.29 23.26
C ALA A 43 -4.19 4.33 23.82
N ALA A 44 -3.17 4.06 22.99
CA ALA A 44 -1.76 4.12 23.39
C ALA A 44 -1.39 5.51 23.94
N ARG A 45 -1.92 6.59 23.35
CA ARG A 45 -1.71 7.97 23.81
C ARG A 45 -2.36 8.24 25.17
N CYS A 46 -3.58 7.73 25.39
CA CYS A 46 -4.26 7.80 26.68
C CYS A 46 -3.53 7.01 27.78
N PHE A 47 -2.85 5.91 27.42
CA PHE A 47 -1.96 5.15 28.32
C PHE A 47 -0.53 5.73 28.40
N GLY A 48 -0.28 6.95 27.91
CA GLY A 48 0.98 7.68 28.07
C GLY A 48 2.12 7.28 27.14
N TYR A 49 1.89 6.39 26.16
CA TYR A 49 2.94 5.94 25.24
C TYR A 49 3.30 7.00 24.19
N GLN A 50 4.60 7.20 23.97
CA GLN A 50 5.16 8.28 23.14
C GLN A 50 5.87 7.80 21.85
N GLY A 51 5.72 6.54 21.44
CA GLY A 51 6.35 6.03 20.20
C GLY A 51 7.85 5.74 20.29
N GLN A 52 8.40 5.63 21.51
CA GLN A 52 9.84 5.64 21.78
C GLN A 52 10.62 4.41 21.28
N LYS A 53 9.97 3.24 21.11
CA LYS A 53 10.62 2.00 20.64
C LYS A 53 9.98 1.48 19.36
N ASN A 54 10.74 1.53 18.26
CA ASN A 54 10.34 0.97 16.98
C ASN A 54 10.25 -0.56 17.05
N LEU A 55 9.20 -1.12 16.44
CA LEU A 55 9.04 -2.56 16.28
C LEU A 55 9.74 -2.99 14.99
N MET A 56 10.72 -3.88 15.10
CA MET A 56 11.72 -4.14 14.07
C MET A 56 11.54 -5.44 13.25
N TYR A 57 10.99 -6.51 13.84
CA TYR A 57 10.78 -7.81 13.18
C TYR A 57 9.63 -8.61 13.84
N MET A 58 9.08 -9.59 13.11
CA MET A 58 7.99 -10.42 13.64
C MET A 58 8.50 -11.37 14.74
N GLY A 59 7.76 -11.45 15.85
CA GLY A 59 8.09 -12.33 16.98
C GLY A 59 9.09 -11.73 17.98
N GLN A 60 9.49 -10.46 17.82
CA GLN A 60 10.23 -9.74 18.86
C GLN A 60 9.38 -9.59 20.14
N PRO A 61 9.99 -9.53 21.33
CA PRO A 61 9.28 -9.20 22.57
C PRO A 61 8.84 -7.73 22.57
N PHE A 62 7.61 -7.47 23.01
CA PHE A 62 7.15 -6.14 23.36
C PHE A 62 7.83 -5.72 24.66
N ALA A 63 8.82 -4.82 24.56
CA ALA A 63 9.39 -4.13 25.71
C ALA A 63 8.41 -3.04 26.19
N ASP A 64 8.82 -1.77 26.22
CA ASP A 64 8.07 -0.63 26.76
C ASP A 64 6.83 -0.22 25.91
N PHE A 65 6.40 -1.07 24.97
CA PHE A 65 5.19 -0.87 24.17
C PHE A 65 3.97 -1.36 24.96
N PRO A 66 2.85 -0.60 25.04
CA PRO A 66 1.70 -0.89 25.92
C PRO A 66 0.80 -2.02 25.38
N TYR A 67 1.38 -3.18 25.08
CA TYR A 67 0.69 -4.26 24.39
C TYR A 67 -0.46 -4.84 25.21
N VAL A 68 -0.30 -4.94 26.54
CA VAL A 68 -1.35 -5.46 27.44
C VAL A 68 -2.58 -4.54 27.43
N GLN A 69 -2.36 -3.22 27.47
CA GLN A 69 -3.42 -2.21 27.47
C GLN A 69 -4.13 -2.14 26.11
N LEU A 70 -3.39 -2.26 25.00
CA LEU A 70 -3.98 -2.30 23.66
C LEU A 70 -4.74 -3.61 23.38
N ARG A 71 -4.24 -4.75 23.89
CA ARG A 71 -4.97 -6.03 23.89
C ARG A 71 -6.23 -5.97 24.74
N LEU A 72 -6.21 -5.26 25.87
CA LEU A 72 -7.42 -5.01 26.66
C LEU A 72 -8.47 -4.23 25.87
N VAL A 73 -8.08 -3.18 25.14
CA VAL A 73 -9.00 -2.42 24.25
C VAL A 73 -9.59 -3.31 23.16
N SER A 74 -8.78 -4.15 22.50
CA SER A 74 -9.28 -5.14 21.53
C SER A 74 -10.27 -6.13 22.17
N ALA A 75 -9.92 -6.65 23.35
CA ALA A 75 -10.75 -7.60 24.09
C ALA A 75 -12.08 -6.99 24.56
N VAL A 76 -12.12 -5.69 24.90
CA VAL A 76 -13.36 -4.96 25.21
C VAL A 76 -14.25 -4.83 23.98
N PHE A 77 -13.71 -4.44 22.81
CA PHE A 77 -14.48 -4.44 21.56
C PHE A 77 -15.02 -5.84 21.20
N GLY A 78 -14.24 -6.90 21.46
CA GLY A 78 -14.68 -8.29 21.31
C GLY A 78 -15.80 -8.66 22.28
N ALA A 79 -15.64 -8.34 23.56
CA ALA A 79 -16.60 -8.67 24.61
C ALA A 79 -17.95 -7.97 24.44
N LEU A 80 -17.94 -6.70 23.99
CA LEU A 80 -19.16 -5.92 23.74
C LEU A 80 -20.06 -6.52 22.64
N GLN A 81 -19.54 -7.34 21.73
CA GLN A 81 -20.35 -8.03 20.72
C GLN A 81 -21.37 -9.00 21.36
N VAL A 82 -21.07 -9.56 22.54
CA VAL A 82 -21.93 -10.51 23.26
C VAL A 82 -23.24 -9.87 23.77
N PRO A 83 -23.23 -8.78 24.58
CA PRO A 83 -24.47 -8.08 24.95
C PRO A 83 -25.14 -7.42 23.74
N ILE A 84 -24.40 -6.93 22.74
CA ILE A 84 -24.98 -6.39 21.50
C ILE A 84 -25.81 -7.47 20.77
N ALA A 85 -25.31 -8.69 20.65
CA ALA A 85 -26.05 -9.82 20.06
C ALA A 85 -27.33 -10.14 20.85
N TYR A 86 -27.25 -10.18 22.18
CA TYR A 86 -28.40 -10.40 23.06
C TYR A 86 -29.49 -9.33 22.87
N ILE A 87 -29.10 -8.05 22.95
CA ILE A 87 -30.00 -6.91 22.82
C ILE A 87 -30.59 -6.84 21.40
N THR A 88 -29.81 -7.16 20.36
CA THR A 88 -30.27 -7.22 18.97
C THR A 88 -31.42 -8.21 18.80
N LEU A 89 -31.26 -9.46 19.26
CA LEU A 89 -32.33 -10.47 19.17
C LEU A 89 -33.54 -10.12 20.04
N LYS A 90 -33.32 -9.54 21.22
CA LYS A 90 -34.40 -9.00 22.06
C LYS A 90 -35.23 -7.94 21.33
N LEU A 91 -34.58 -6.98 20.70
CA LEU A 91 -35.24 -5.89 19.96
C LEU A 91 -35.87 -6.34 18.64
N MET A 92 -35.37 -7.43 18.03
CA MET A 92 -36.06 -8.18 16.95
C MET A 92 -37.29 -8.97 17.45
N GLY A 93 -37.64 -8.91 18.74
CA GLY A 93 -38.87 -9.51 19.27
C GLY A 93 -38.80 -11.01 19.50
N HIS A 94 -37.59 -11.57 19.59
CA HIS A 94 -37.35 -12.96 20.00
C HIS A 94 -37.41 -13.12 21.53
N LYS A 95 -37.56 -14.37 21.98
CA LYS A 95 -37.61 -14.69 23.41
C LYS A 95 -36.25 -14.47 24.08
N SER A 96 -36.26 -14.15 25.38
CA SER A 96 -35.02 -13.94 26.14
C SER A 96 -34.11 -15.18 26.19
N LEU A 97 -34.67 -16.40 26.08
CA LEU A 97 -33.89 -17.63 25.92
C LEU A 97 -33.17 -17.68 24.56
N THR A 98 -33.82 -17.22 23.48
CA THR A 98 -33.21 -17.11 22.14
C THR A 98 -32.01 -16.17 22.14
N ALA A 99 -32.15 -15.02 22.80
CA ALA A 99 -31.06 -14.06 22.97
C ALA A 99 -29.93 -14.63 23.85
N LEU A 100 -30.26 -15.41 24.90
CA LEU A 100 -29.28 -16.10 25.74
C LEU A 100 -28.49 -17.16 24.97
N VAL A 101 -29.13 -17.91 24.05
CA VAL A 101 -28.44 -18.89 23.18
C VAL A 101 -27.35 -18.20 22.35
N ALA A 102 -27.65 -17.06 21.71
CA ALA A 102 -26.67 -16.33 20.91
C ALA A 102 -25.48 -15.85 21.75
N ALA A 103 -25.75 -15.24 22.91
CA ALA A 103 -24.70 -14.78 23.81
C ALA A 103 -23.83 -15.95 24.31
N ALA A 104 -24.46 -17.05 24.73
CA ALA A 104 -23.77 -18.24 25.22
C ALA A 104 -22.89 -18.91 24.15
N LEU A 105 -23.33 -18.94 22.88
CA LEU A 105 -22.54 -19.48 21.78
C LEU A 105 -21.37 -18.56 21.38
N LEU A 106 -21.55 -17.23 21.41
CA LEU A 106 -20.45 -16.27 21.18
C LEU A 106 -19.35 -16.35 22.26
N ILE A 107 -19.73 -16.59 23.52
CA ILE A 107 -18.79 -16.75 24.64
C ILE A 107 -17.85 -17.97 24.48
N VAL A 108 -18.22 -18.95 23.65
CA VAL A 108 -17.43 -20.18 23.41
C VAL A 108 -16.92 -20.31 21.98
N GLU A 109 -16.93 -19.23 21.19
CA GLU A 109 -16.42 -19.23 19.82
C GLU A 109 -14.91 -18.94 19.79
N ASN A 110 -14.11 -20.01 19.73
CA ASN A 110 -12.64 -19.98 19.70
C ASN A 110 -12.06 -19.06 18.62
N GLY A 111 -12.68 -18.99 17.44
CA GLY A 111 -12.23 -18.14 16.34
C GLY A 111 -12.28 -16.67 16.70
N SER A 112 -13.40 -16.24 17.30
CA SER A 112 -13.57 -14.85 17.76
C SER A 112 -12.63 -14.53 18.93
N ILE A 113 -12.51 -15.43 19.90
CA ILE A 113 -11.68 -15.21 21.10
C ILE A 113 -10.19 -15.10 20.75
N SER A 114 -9.69 -15.99 19.89
CA SER A 114 -8.28 -15.99 19.45
C SER A 114 -7.91 -14.73 18.65
N GLN A 115 -8.85 -14.12 17.94
CA GLN A 115 -8.64 -12.85 17.21
C GLN A 115 -8.85 -11.62 18.09
N HIS A 116 -9.86 -11.60 18.97
CA HIS A 116 -10.20 -10.45 19.80
C HIS A 116 -9.23 -10.19 20.98
N ARG A 117 -8.41 -11.17 21.37
CA ARG A 117 -7.41 -11.02 22.45
C ARG A 117 -6.11 -10.31 22.03
N HIS A 118 -5.91 -10.08 20.74
CA HIS A 118 -4.69 -9.50 20.14
C HIS A 118 -4.99 -8.13 19.52
N ILE A 119 -3.94 -7.32 19.28
CA ILE A 119 -4.08 -5.97 18.67
C ILE A 119 -4.31 -6.11 17.16
N LEU A 120 -5.52 -6.56 16.80
CA LEU A 120 -5.94 -6.91 15.44
C LEU A 120 -7.16 -6.09 15.02
N THR A 121 -7.40 -5.98 13.71
CA THR A 121 -8.54 -5.24 13.15
C THR A 121 -9.89 -5.97 13.32
N ALA A 122 -9.87 -7.27 13.63
CA ALA A 122 -11.06 -8.11 13.75
C ALA A 122 -12.03 -7.65 14.87
N ALA A 123 -11.52 -7.27 16.06
CA ALA A 123 -12.40 -6.91 17.17
C ALA A 123 -13.13 -5.57 16.96
N PRO A 124 -12.47 -4.48 16.51
CA PRO A 124 -13.16 -3.25 16.12
C PRO A 124 -14.12 -3.46 14.94
N LEU A 125 -13.76 -4.29 13.95
CA LEU A 125 -14.64 -4.63 12.83
C LEU A 125 -15.93 -5.31 13.30
N GLY A 126 -15.79 -6.37 14.11
CA GLY A 126 -16.92 -7.10 14.68
C GLY A 126 -17.79 -6.21 15.57
N PHE A 127 -17.19 -5.31 16.35
CA PHE A 127 -17.93 -4.32 17.15
C PHE A 127 -18.74 -3.34 16.29
N PHE A 128 -18.15 -2.72 15.26
CA PHE A 128 -18.88 -1.80 14.38
C PHE A 128 -19.95 -2.52 13.57
N ALA A 129 -19.68 -3.75 13.12
CA ALA A 129 -20.67 -4.60 12.44
C ALA A 129 -21.85 -4.94 13.36
N ALA A 130 -21.59 -5.50 14.55
CA ALA A 130 -22.60 -5.81 15.57
C ALA A 130 -23.44 -4.58 15.93
N SER A 131 -22.78 -3.45 16.15
CA SER A 131 -23.42 -2.16 16.45
C SER A 131 -24.30 -1.68 15.30
N SER A 132 -23.85 -1.75 14.05
CA SER A 132 -24.64 -1.31 12.88
C SER A 132 -25.98 -2.05 12.77
N ILE A 133 -26.00 -3.35 13.10
CA ILE A 133 -27.22 -4.17 13.11
C ILE A 133 -28.13 -3.76 14.27
N LEU A 134 -27.57 -3.54 15.47
CA LEU A 134 -28.32 -3.07 16.64
C LEU A 134 -28.96 -1.69 16.39
N MET A 135 -28.23 -0.75 15.78
CA MET A 135 -28.76 0.55 15.39
C MET A 135 -29.86 0.41 14.32
N TRP A 136 -29.68 -0.50 13.35
CA TRP A 136 -30.68 -0.76 12.30
C TRP A 136 -31.98 -1.40 12.83
N VAL A 137 -31.87 -2.33 13.79
CA VAL A 137 -33.04 -2.94 14.45
C VAL A 137 -33.76 -1.92 15.34
N ASN A 138 -33.03 -1.03 16.02
CA ASN A 138 -33.63 0.10 16.74
C ASN A 138 -34.34 1.06 15.78
N PHE A 139 -33.69 1.44 14.67
CA PHE A 139 -34.28 2.24 13.60
C PHE A 139 -35.62 1.63 13.13
N HIS A 140 -35.63 0.33 12.81
CA HIS A 140 -36.84 -0.42 12.43
C HIS A 140 -37.97 -0.30 13.48
N ASN A 141 -37.64 -0.34 14.78
CA ASN A 141 -38.63 -0.22 15.85
C ASN A 141 -39.32 1.15 15.94
N TYR A 142 -38.76 2.20 15.32
CA TYR A 142 -39.37 3.53 15.24
C TYR A 142 -40.11 3.80 13.91
N GLN A 143 -40.23 2.82 13.00
CA GLN A 143 -40.90 3.02 11.69
C GLN A 143 -42.37 3.45 11.80
N ASN A 144 -43.07 3.09 12.87
CA ASN A 144 -44.46 3.52 13.10
C ASN A 144 -44.55 5.01 13.50
N ASN A 145 -43.42 5.69 13.76
CA ASN A 145 -43.32 7.13 14.04
C ASN A 145 -42.14 7.73 13.24
N PRO A 146 -42.25 7.79 11.90
CA PRO A 146 -41.14 8.20 11.03
C PRO A 146 -40.76 9.67 11.25
N TYR A 147 -39.53 10.02 10.86
CA TYR A 147 -38.95 11.37 10.97
C TYR A 147 -38.82 11.97 12.40
N CYS A 148 -39.21 11.25 13.46
CA CYS A 148 -38.96 11.72 14.83
C CYS A 148 -37.46 11.73 15.16
N PHE A 149 -37.05 12.51 16.16
CA PHE A 149 -35.63 12.64 16.53
C PHE A 149 -34.94 11.28 16.75
N LYS A 150 -35.60 10.35 17.46
CA LYS A 150 -35.06 8.99 17.72
C LYS A 150 -34.87 8.18 16.43
N TRP A 151 -35.81 8.27 15.49
CA TRP A 151 -35.73 7.62 14.18
C TRP A 151 -34.49 8.10 13.41
N TRP A 152 -34.26 9.42 13.39
CA TRP A 152 -33.05 10.01 12.80
C TRP A 152 -31.77 9.63 13.55
N THR A 153 -31.78 9.59 14.89
CA THR A 153 -30.63 9.17 15.70
C THR A 153 -30.18 7.76 15.33
N TRP A 154 -31.07 6.77 15.35
CA TRP A 154 -30.72 5.38 15.03
C TRP A 154 -30.30 5.20 13.56
N GLN A 155 -30.92 5.94 12.64
CA GLN A 155 -30.57 5.91 11.23
C GLN A 155 -29.16 6.50 10.97
N THR A 156 -28.84 7.65 11.56
CA THR A 156 -27.51 8.27 11.48
C THR A 156 -26.44 7.41 12.17
N LEU A 157 -26.72 6.86 13.36
CA LEU A 157 -25.81 5.94 14.05
C LEU A 157 -25.55 4.66 13.24
N THR A 158 -26.56 4.12 12.53
CA THR A 158 -26.36 3.00 11.61
C THR A 158 -25.34 3.37 10.52
N GLY A 159 -25.49 4.55 9.91
CA GLY A 159 -24.53 5.06 8.91
C GLY A 159 -23.12 5.24 9.45
N ILE A 160 -22.98 5.78 10.67
CA ILE A 160 -21.69 5.95 11.34
C ILE A 160 -21.04 4.58 11.62
N CYS A 161 -21.78 3.59 12.11
CA CYS A 161 -21.25 2.25 12.35
C CYS A 161 -20.87 1.51 11.06
N ILE A 162 -21.63 1.64 9.97
CA ILE A 162 -21.26 1.10 8.65
C ILE A 162 -19.97 1.76 8.14
N GLY A 163 -19.88 3.10 8.22
CA GLY A 163 -18.68 3.85 7.89
C GLY A 163 -17.47 3.43 8.73
N GLY A 164 -17.67 3.20 10.04
CA GLY A 164 -16.66 2.67 10.95
C GLY A 164 -16.14 1.30 10.54
N ALA A 165 -17.04 0.35 10.24
CA ALA A 165 -16.66 -0.99 9.77
C ALA A 165 -15.86 -0.92 8.46
N MET A 166 -16.32 -0.14 7.48
CA MET A 166 -15.59 0.11 6.21
C MET A 166 -14.22 0.77 6.44
N SER A 167 -14.09 1.61 7.47
CA SER A 167 -12.85 2.32 7.82
C SER A 167 -11.89 1.49 8.68
N VAL A 168 -12.32 0.34 9.20
CA VAL A 168 -11.47 -0.64 9.88
C VAL A 168 -10.93 -1.70 8.92
N SER A 169 -11.75 -2.19 7.99
CA SER A 169 -11.32 -3.14 6.96
C SER A 169 -12.24 -3.09 5.74
N TRP A 170 -11.70 -3.43 4.56
CA TRP A 170 -12.51 -3.53 3.34
C TRP A 170 -13.55 -4.67 3.40
N THR A 171 -13.40 -5.65 4.29
CA THR A 171 -14.47 -6.61 4.60
C THR A 171 -15.71 -5.95 5.19
N GLY A 172 -15.61 -4.73 5.74
CA GLY A 172 -16.76 -3.91 6.15
C GLY A 172 -17.70 -3.52 4.99
N PHE A 173 -17.22 -3.45 3.74
CA PHE A 173 -18.10 -3.23 2.58
C PHE A 173 -19.06 -4.40 2.36
N LEU A 174 -18.74 -5.61 2.84
CA LEU A 174 -19.61 -6.79 2.72
C LEU A 174 -20.90 -6.67 3.56
N LEU A 175 -21.01 -5.66 4.43
CA LEU A 175 -22.24 -5.33 5.16
C LEU A 175 -23.24 -4.53 4.32
N LEU A 176 -22.81 -3.79 3.28
CA LEU A 176 -23.71 -2.94 2.50
C LEU A 176 -24.87 -3.71 1.85
N PRO A 177 -24.69 -4.91 1.25
CA PRO A 177 -25.79 -5.68 0.67
C PRO A 177 -26.89 -6.05 1.67
N LEU A 178 -26.57 -6.31 2.94
CA LEU A 178 -27.55 -6.57 4.00
C LEU A 178 -28.51 -5.39 4.17
N PHE A 179 -27.94 -4.20 4.41
CA PHE A 179 -28.71 -2.99 4.68
C PHE A 179 -29.43 -2.51 3.42
N TRP A 180 -28.79 -2.59 2.25
CA TRP A 180 -29.38 -2.23 0.95
C TRP A 180 -30.55 -3.15 0.58
N ALA A 181 -30.41 -4.47 0.70
CA ALA A 181 -31.51 -5.41 0.42
C ALA A 181 -32.68 -5.23 1.40
N SER A 182 -32.39 -5.02 2.70
CA SER A 182 -33.43 -4.73 3.69
C SER A 182 -34.17 -3.41 3.37
N SER A 183 -33.45 -2.38 2.92
CA SER A 183 -34.02 -1.09 2.52
C SER A 183 -34.84 -1.17 1.23
N ALA A 184 -34.33 -1.87 0.22
CA ALA A 184 -35.03 -2.08 -1.05
C ALA A 184 -36.36 -2.81 -0.83
N ARG A 185 -36.38 -3.83 0.04
CA ARG A 185 -37.61 -4.53 0.45
C ARG A 185 -38.60 -3.59 1.17
N GLN A 186 -38.13 -2.73 2.08
CA GLN A 186 -38.99 -1.74 2.74
C GLN A 186 -39.58 -0.75 1.73
N MET A 187 -38.75 -0.24 0.82
CA MET A 187 -39.18 0.68 -0.23
C MET A 187 -40.21 0.04 -1.16
N TRP A 188 -40.02 -1.25 -1.51
CA TRP A 188 -40.98 -2.03 -2.27
C TRP A 188 -42.33 -2.19 -1.55
N CYS A 189 -42.32 -2.44 -0.24
CA CYS A 189 -43.54 -2.48 0.57
C CYS A 189 -44.25 -1.12 0.62
N LEU A 190 -43.52 -0.01 0.82
CA LEU A 190 -44.07 1.35 0.84
C LEU A 190 -44.67 1.75 -0.53
N LEU A 191 -44.00 1.39 -1.62
CA LEU A 191 -44.46 1.63 -3.00
C LEU A 191 -45.69 0.77 -3.38
N GLY A 192 -45.86 -0.40 -2.76
CA GLY A 192 -47.02 -1.26 -2.94
C GLY A 192 -48.30 -0.75 -2.27
N ASP A 193 -48.16 0.07 -1.22
CA ASP A 193 -49.30 0.67 -0.50
C ASP A 193 -49.73 1.99 -1.14
N ARG A 194 -50.88 1.94 -1.82
CA ARG A 194 -51.50 3.05 -2.54
C ARG A 194 -51.98 4.20 -1.66
N MET A 195 -51.99 4.04 -0.33
CA MET A 195 -52.34 5.12 0.60
C MET A 195 -51.18 6.11 0.83
N ASN A 196 -49.94 5.75 0.49
CA ASN A 196 -48.78 6.61 0.71
C ASN A 196 -48.57 7.62 -0.42
N PRO A 197 -48.48 8.93 -0.11
CA PRO A 197 -48.15 9.93 -1.12
C PRO A 197 -46.67 9.80 -1.56
N ILE A 198 -46.41 10.06 -2.84
CA ILE A 198 -45.06 9.97 -3.45
C ILE A 198 -44.03 10.82 -2.69
N THR A 199 -44.44 11.94 -2.10
CA THR A 199 -43.58 12.81 -1.28
C THR A 199 -43.03 12.12 -0.03
N SER A 200 -43.77 11.17 0.58
CA SER A 200 -43.26 10.34 1.68
C SER A 200 -42.25 9.31 1.18
N ILE A 201 -42.50 8.70 0.01
CA ILE A 201 -41.56 7.75 -0.62
C ILE A 201 -40.23 8.44 -0.96
N VAL A 202 -40.28 9.63 -1.56
CA VAL A 202 -39.08 10.43 -1.86
C VAL A 202 -38.31 10.79 -0.59
N LYS A 203 -38.98 11.24 0.48
CA LYS A 203 -38.34 11.53 1.77
C LYS A 203 -37.66 10.29 2.38
N GLU A 204 -38.31 9.13 2.32
CA GLU A 204 -37.70 7.86 2.74
C GLU A 204 -36.45 7.55 1.91
N VAL A 205 -36.53 7.56 0.58
CA VAL A 205 -35.39 7.31 -0.32
C VAL A 205 -34.22 8.25 -0.02
N SER A 206 -34.47 9.57 0.06
CA SER A 206 -33.44 10.56 0.38
C SER A 206 -32.79 10.30 1.74
N SER A 207 -33.58 9.90 2.75
CA SER A 207 -33.03 9.54 4.07
C SER A 207 -32.13 8.30 4.01
N ARG A 208 -32.52 7.25 3.25
CA ARG A 208 -31.71 6.03 3.07
C ARG A 208 -30.36 6.40 2.44
N ILE A 209 -30.38 7.14 1.32
CA ILE A 209 -29.17 7.60 0.60
C ILE A 209 -28.25 8.39 1.53
N LEU A 210 -28.78 9.35 2.29
CA LEU A 210 -28.01 10.12 3.27
C LEU A 210 -27.34 9.20 4.30
N SER A 211 -28.11 8.31 4.92
CA SER A 211 -27.63 7.44 6.01
C SER A 211 -26.78 6.24 5.60
N MET A 212 -26.88 5.77 4.35
CA MET A 212 -26.31 4.48 3.91
C MET A 212 -25.34 4.61 2.73
N ILE A 213 -25.14 5.82 2.22
CA ILE A 213 -24.13 6.15 1.22
C ILE A 213 -23.32 7.36 1.69
N ILE A 214 -23.98 8.51 1.92
CA ILE A 214 -23.28 9.78 2.21
C ILE A 214 -22.57 9.75 3.58
N ILE A 215 -23.25 9.33 4.65
CA ILE A 215 -22.66 9.28 6.00
C ILE A 215 -21.53 8.22 6.10
N PRO A 216 -21.69 6.96 5.63
CA PRO A 216 -20.60 5.99 5.62
C PRO A 216 -19.37 6.45 4.82
N LEU A 217 -19.58 7.07 3.65
CA LEU A 217 -18.51 7.63 2.85
C LEU A 217 -17.85 8.83 3.55
N GLY A 218 -18.62 9.71 4.19
CA GLY A 218 -18.11 10.83 4.97
C GLY A 218 -17.20 10.39 6.11
N VAL A 219 -17.59 9.36 6.87
CA VAL A 219 -16.75 8.75 7.93
C VAL A 219 -15.47 8.16 7.33
N TYR A 220 -15.56 7.44 6.21
CA TYR A 220 -14.40 6.84 5.54
C TYR A 220 -13.39 7.90 5.06
N LEU A 221 -13.87 8.95 4.38
CA LEU A 221 -13.02 10.04 3.91
C LEU A 221 -12.43 10.85 5.08
N LEU A 222 -13.20 11.05 6.17
CA LEU A 222 -12.70 11.69 7.40
C LEU A 222 -11.56 10.89 8.05
N CYS A 223 -11.66 9.56 8.10
CA CYS A 223 -10.59 8.71 8.64
C CYS A 223 -9.30 8.83 7.81
N PHE A 224 -9.40 8.91 6.48
CA PHE A 224 -8.25 9.17 5.61
C PHE A 224 -7.71 10.59 5.72
N GLN A 225 -8.58 11.60 5.90
CA GLN A 225 -8.15 12.99 6.13
C GLN A 225 -7.37 13.13 7.45
N VAL A 226 -7.80 12.45 8.52
CA VAL A 226 -7.06 12.39 9.79
C VAL A 226 -5.72 11.65 9.61
N HIS A 227 -5.72 10.51 8.92
CA HIS A 227 -4.50 9.77 8.62
C HIS A 227 -3.46 10.62 7.84
N PHE A 228 -3.86 11.29 6.75
CA PHE A 228 -2.95 12.16 5.99
C PHE A 228 -2.55 13.45 6.72
N HIS A 229 -3.31 13.90 7.71
CA HIS A 229 -2.94 15.05 8.53
C HIS A 229 -1.92 14.70 9.62
N LEU A 230 -2.01 13.50 10.21
CA LEU A 230 -1.07 13.01 11.22
C LEU A 230 0.29 12.58 10.61
N LEU A 231 0.27 12.00 9.41
CA LEU A 231 1.48 11.44 8.77
C LEU A 231 2.25 12.48 7.95
N GLY A 232 2.71 13.53 8.63
CA GLY A 232 3.40 14.67 8.04
C GLY A 232 4.90 14.49 7.75
N GLN A 233 5.54 13.39 8.16
CA GLN A 233 6.99 13.16 8.06
C GLN A 233 7.39 11.97 7.18
N SER A 234 8.67 11.93 6.79
CA SER A 234 9.32 10.77 6.16
C SER A 234 9.22 9.51 7.03
N GLY A 235 8.47 8.51 6.57
CA GLY A 235 8.50 7.15 7.12
C GLY A 235 9.11 6.16 6.13
N ASP A 236 9.08 4.87 6.47
CA ASP A 236 9.85 3.85 5.75
C ASP A 236 9.27 3.46 4.38
N HIS A 237 7.99 3.79 4.14
CA HIS A 237 7.27 3.46 2.90
C HIS A 237 7.16 4.67 1.94
N ASP A 238 7.83 5.79 2.20
CA ASP A 238 7.73 7.04 1.41
C ASP A 238 8.24 6.91 -0.04
N LEU A 239 9.11 5.94 -0.30
CA LEU A 239 9.70 5.65 -1.61
C LEU A 239 8.75 4.87 -2.55
N LEU A 240 7.64 4.36 -2.02
CA LEU A 240 6.57 3.70 -2.78
C LEU A 240 5.56 4.71 -3.35
N LEU A 241 5.77 6.01 -3.12
CA LEU A 241 4.90 7.10 -3.53
C LEU A 241 5.43 7.81 -4.77
N SER A 242 4.50 8.47 -5.47
CA SER A 242 4.81 9.47 -6.49
C SER A 242 5.66 10.61 -5.89
N PRO A 243 6.57 11.24 -6.66
CA PRO A 243 7.32 12.41 -6.20
C PRO A 243 6.42 13.56 -5.73
N GLU A 244 5.29 13.75 -6.41
CA GLU A 244 4.25 14.72 -6.07
C GLU A 244 3.70 14.45 -4.67
N LEU A 245 3.23 13.22 -4.39
CA LEU A 245 2.70 12.86 -3.08
C LEU A 245 3.79 12.87 -2.00
N ARG A 246 4.99 12.38 -2.33
CA ARG A 246 6.16 12.36 -1.43
C ARG A 246 6.61 13.77 -1.03
N SER A 247 6.52 14.77 -1.91
CA SER A 247 6.78 16.19 -1.61
C SER A 247 5.70 16.85 -0.75
N SER A 248 4.47 16.31 -0.81
CA SER A 248 3.32 16.81 -0.03
C SER A 248 3.30 16.31 1.42
N ILE A 249 4.20 15.37 1.74
CA ILE A 249 4.66 14.96 3.06
C ILE A 249 6.01 15.67 3.26
N ASN A 250 6.44 16.00 4.48
CA ASN A 250 7.80 16.54 4.71
C ASN A 250 8.85 15.41 4.63
N ALA A 251 8.80 14.58 3.58
CA ALA A 251 9.59 13.36 3.46
C ALA A 251 11.05 13.65 3.08
N ILE A 252 11.23 14.60 2.15
CA ILE A 252 12.45 15.29 1.75
C ILE A 252 11.99 16.63 1.15
N ARG A 253 12.63 17.75 1.51
CA ARG A 253 12.57 18.95 0.63
C ARG A 253 13.48 18.64 -0.56
N VAL A 254 12.89 18.37 -1.72
CA VAL A 254 13.65 18.41 -2.98
C VAL A 254 14.20 19.82 -3.07
N GLY A 255 15.53 19.98 -3.16
CA GLY A 255 16.15 21.29 -3.23
C GLY A 255 15.57 22.05 -4.43
N SER A 256 15.10 23.29 -4.20
CA SER A 256 14.35 24.07 -5.18
C SER A 256 15.10 24.16 -6.51
N SER A 257 14.61 23.45 -7.53
CA SER A 257 15.30 23.32 -8.81
C SER A 257 15.24 24.64 -9.58
N GLN A 258 16.28 24.98 -10.32
CA GLN A 258 16.14 25.94 -11.42
C GLN A 258 15.19 25.35 -12.47
N ASN A 259 14.29 26.18 -13.02
CA ASN A 259 13.33 25.74 -14.05
C ASN A 259 14.02 25.35 -15.36
N ASP A 260 14.72 26.31 -15.99
CA ASP A 260 15.32 26.11 -17.30
C ASP A 260 16.57 25.22 -17.25
N VAL A 261 16.75 24.37 -18.25
CA VAL A 261 17.90 23.46 -18.38
C VAL A 261 18.77 23.86 -19.58
N ALA A 262 20.01 24.25 -19.29
CA ALA A 262 21.02 24.64 -20.26
C ALA A 262 22.15 23.60 -20.38
N TYR A 263 22.91 23.65 -21.48
CA TYR A 263 24.21 22.99 -21.54
C TYR A 263 25.12 23.53 -20.43
N GLY A 264 25.82 22.65 -19.72
CA GLY A 264 26.55 22.94 -18.47
C GLY A 264 25.75 22.69 -17.18
N SER A 265 24.44 22.40 -17.27
CA SER A 265 23.61 22.13 -16.08
C SER A 265 23.95 20.78 -15.46
N LYS A 266 24.04 20.76 -14.13
CA LYS A 266 24.08 19.54 -13.32
C LYS A 266 22.64 19.12 -13.06
N VAL A 267 22.23 17.98 -13.59
CA VAL A 267 20.85 17.48 -13.53
C VAL A 267 20.76 16.11 -12.85
N HIS A 268 19.67 15.91 -12.10
CA HIS A 268 19.28 14.60 -11.56
C HIS A 268 18.13 14.04 -12.42
N LEU A 269 18.40 12.98 -13.17
CA LEU A 269 17.40 12.33 -14.03
C LEU A 269 16.66 11.25 -13.26
N ARG A 270 15.33 11.36 -13.15
CA ARG A 270 14.45 10.39 -12.50
C ARG A 270 13.57 9.69 -13.54
N HIS A 271 13.37 8.38 -13.41
CA HIS A 271 12.40 7.66 -14.24
C HIS A 271 10.97 8.01 -13.79
N PHE A 272 10.09 8.36 -14.73
CA PHE A 272 8.80 8.98 -14.41
C PHE A 272 7.75 7.99 -13.91
N ASN A 273 7.46 6.92 -14.67
CA ASN A 273 6.30 6.04 -14.38
C ASN A 273 6.60 4.90 -13.39
N SER A 274 7.76 4.88 -12.72
CA SER A 274 8.10 3.76 -11.81
C SER A 274 9.03 4.16 -10.67
N HIS A 275 8.93 3.44 -9.55
CA HIS A 275 9.63 3.74 -8.30
C HIS A 275 11.10 3.27 -8.28
N VAL A 276 11.71 3.00 -9.45
CA VAL A 276 13.12 2.58 -9.57
C VAL A 276 14.11 3.69 -9.22
N GLY A 277 13.70 4.96 -9.37
CA GLY A 277 14.46 6.13 -8.93
C GLY A 277 15.24 6.87 -10.02
N TYR A 278 16.46 7.24 -9.68
CA TYR A 278 17.34 8.10 -10.46
C TYR A 278 18.34 7.31 -11.30
N LEU A 279 18.74 7.87 -12.44
CA LEU A 279 19.87 7.39 -13.23
C LEU A 279 21.17 7.57 -12.42
N HIS A 280 21.84 6.49 -12.09
CA HIS A 280 22.94 6.45 -11.12
C HIS A 280 24.15 5.67 -11.66
N SER A 281 25.36 6.16 -11.38
CA SER A 281 26.60 5.44 -11.69
C SER A 281 27.62 5.58 -10.57
N HIS A 282 28.43 4.55 -10.36
CA HIS A 282 29.43 4.51 -9.29
C HIS A 282 30.65 3.71 -9.74
N GLU A 283 31.72 3.74 -8.96
CA GLU A 283 33.04 3.19 -9.35
C GLU A 283 33.12 1.67 -9.17
N HIS A 284 32.18 0.94 -9.74
CA HIS A 284 32.24 -0.51 -9.96
C HIS A 284 32.03 -0.77 -11.46
N SER A 285 32.68 -1.80 -12.00
CA SER A 285 32.45 -2.29 -13.36
C SER A 285 31.43 -3.43 -13.37
N TRP A 286 30.81 -3.68 -14.53
CA TRP A 286 30.17 -4.97 -14.78
C TRP A 286 31.21 -6.10 -14.68
N ILE A 287 30.82 -7.25 -14.14
CA ILE A 287 31.69 -8.45 -14.12
C ILE A 287 31.68 -9.07 -15.51
N ASP A 288 30.48 -9.32 -16.03
CA ASP A 288 30.21 -9.78 -17.39
C ASP A 288 30.09 -8.61 -18.38
N GLY A 289 29.58 -8.87 -19.58
CA GLY A 289 29.21 -7.83 -20.54
C GLY A 289 30.40 -7.06 -21.10
N SER A 290 30.43 -5.74 -20.91
CA SER A 290 31.52 -4.87 -21.37
C SER A 290 32.68 -4.68 -20.40
N SER A 291 32.51 -5.04 -19.13
CA SER A 291 33.41 -4.67 -18.03
C SER A 291 33.64 -3.15 -17.87
N GLN A 292 32.81 -2.31 -18.51
CA GLN A 292 32.77 -0.86 -18.28
C GLN A 292 32.01 -0.53 -16.98
N GLN A 293 31.98 0.74 -16.60
CA GLN A 293 31.38 1.18 -15.34
C GLN A 293 29.86 1.00 -15.33
N GLN A 294 29.32 0.51 -14.22
CA GLN A 294 27.89 0.23 -14.06
C GLN A 294 27.06 1.51 -14.17
N VAL A 295 25.94 1.43 -14.89
CA VAL A 295 24.84 2.42 -14.84
C VAL A 295 23.57 1.68 -14.42
N THR A 296 22.87 2.27 -13.47
CA THR A 296 21.79 1.63 -12.71
C THR A 296 20.68 2.63 -12.39
N ALA A 297 19.54 2.15 -11.91
CA ALA A 297 18.51 3.00 -11.32
C ALA A 297 18.50 2.82 -9.79
N TYR A 298 18.62 3.93 -9.06
CA TYR A 298 18.80 3.97 -7.61
C TYR A 298 17.70 4.83 -6.95
N PRO A 299 16.95 4.32 -5.96
CA PRO A 299 15.76 5.00 -5.43
C PRO A 299 16.04 6.17 -4.46
N PHE A 300 17.27 6.28 -3.93
CA PHE A 300 17.65 7.33 -2.97
C PHE A 300 18.37 8.49 -3.67
N GLN A 301 18.36 9.67 -3.06
CA GLN A 301 19.15 10.81 -3.53
C GLN A 301 20.63 10.65 -3.14
N ASP A 302 21.52 10.89 -4.10
CA ASP A 302 22.97 10.73 -4.02
C ASP A 302 23.65 11.73 -4.98
N LEU A 303 24.89 12.13 -4.72
CA LEU A 303 25.70 12.90 -5.67
C LEU A 303 26.05 12.08 -6.94
N ASN A 304 26.09 10.76 -6.81
CA ASN A 304 26.23 9.78 -7.89
C ASN A 304 24.96 9.62 -8.76
N ASN A 305 23.92 10.42 -8.50
CA ASN A 305 22.79 10.62 -9.41
C ASN A 305 22.99 11.85 -10.32
N GLY A 306 24.12 12.56 -10.18
CA GLY A 306 24.42 13.80 -10.88
C GLY A 306 24.99 13.57 -12.28
N TRP A 307 24.39 14.20 -13.28
CA TRP A 307 24.88 14.19 -14.67
C TRP A 307 25.04 15.64 -15.17
N VAL A 308 26.08 15.89 -15.97
CA VAL A 308 26.32 17.18 -16.63
C VAL A 308 25.89 17.09 -18.09
N LEU A 309 25.07 18.04 -18.53
CA LEU A 309 24.60 18.13 -19.92
C LEU A 309 25.64 18.81 -20.80
N GLN A 310 26.33 18.03 -21.64
CA GLN A 310 27.30 18.49 -22.63
C GLN A 310 26.67 18.53 -24.03
N LYS A 311 27.16 19.41 -24.92
CA LYS A 311 26.77 19.39 -26.34
C LYS A 311 27.36 18.13 -27.00
N ALA A 312 26.80 17.74 -28.15
CA ALA A 312 27.37 16.66 -28.94
C ALA A 312 28.84 16.98 -29.33
N ASP A 313 29.05 18.09 -30.02
CA ASP A 313 30.29 18.38 -30.75
C ASP A 313 31.25 19.32 -30.00
N SER A 314 30.96 19.66 -28.74
CA SER A 314 31.80 20.56 -27.92
C SER A 314 31.56 20.38 -26.42
N LEU A 315 32.62 20.59 -25.63
CA LEU A 315 32.51 20.74 -24.18
C LEU A 315 31.97 22.14 -23.84
N TRP A 316 31.12 22.21 -22.82
CA TRP A 316 30.66 23.47 -22.25
C TRP A 316 31.81 24.17 -21.49
N ASN A 317 31.79 25.52 -21.51
CA ASN A 317 32.70 26.38 -20.75
C ASN A 317 31.88 27.57 -20.20
N ALA A 318 32.15 27.98 -18.95
CA ALA A 318 31.44 29.07 -18.27
C ALA A 318 31.47 30.42 -18.99
N SER A 319 32.44 30.63 -19.89
CA SER A 319 32.59 31.83 -20.72
C SER A 319 31.68 31.84 -21.96
N GLN A 320 31.04 30.72 -22.30
CA GLN A 320 30.08 30.65 -23.40
C GLN A 320 28.73 31.25 -23.00
N PRO A 321 27.97 31.87 -23.94
CA PRO A 321 26.60 32.28 -23.67
C PRO A 321 25.73 31.07 -23.27
N ILE A 322 24.70 31.31 -22.47
CA ILE A 322 23.76 30.26 -22.05
C ILE A 322 23.06 29.69 -23.29
N ASN A 323 23.20 28.38 -23.50
CA ASN A 323 22.55 27.64 -24.58
C ASN A 323 21.55 26.68 -23.96
N TRP A 324 20.27 26.79 -24.32
CA TRP A 324 19.20 25.91 -23.84
C TRP A 324 19.25 24.54 -24.52
N VAL A 325 18.80 23.50 -23.83
CA VAL A 325 18.60 22.16 -24.42
C VAL A 325 17.19 22.10 -25.00
N GLU A 326 17.07 21.91 -26.32
CA GLU A 326 15.78 21.92 -27.02
C GLU A 326 15.38 20.52 -27.53
N ASN A 327 14.10 20.37 -27.85
CA ASN A 327 13.53 19.11 -28.36
C ASN A 327 14.26 18.67 -29.65
N LYS A 328 14.59 17.38 -29.73
CA LYS A 328 15.37 16.71 -30.78
C LYS A 328 16.85 17.13 -30.91
N GLN A 329 17.39 17.92 -29.97
CA GLN A 329 18.84 18.15 -29.92
C GLN A 329 19.61 16.91 -29.43
N LYS A 330 20.86 16.77 -29.89
CA LYS A 330 21.80 15.74 -29.45
C LYS A 330 22.66 16.24 -28.30
N ILE A 331 22.71 15.44 -27.23
CA ILE A 331 23.45 15.71 -26.00
C ILE A 331 24.45 14.58 -25.71
N ARG A 332 25.44 14.87 -24.87
CA ARG A 332 26.24 13.90 -24.13
C ARG A 332 25.93 14.08 -22.63
N LEU A 333 25.77 12.98 -21.90
CA LEU A 333 25.54 12.99 -20.45
C LEU A 333 26.81 12.53 -19.73
N GLU A 334 27.47 13.43 -19.01
CA GLU A 334 28.72 13.16 -18.30
C GLU A 334 28.44 12.94 -16.80
N HIS A 335 28.82 11.79 -16.25
CA HIS A 335 28.59 11.48 -14.84
C HIS A 335 29.45 12.37 -13.92
N PHE A 336 28.81 13.08 -12.98
CA PHE A 336 29.42 14.16 -12.22
C PHE A 336 30.67 13.73 -11.42
N SER A 337 30.61 12.59 -10.74
CA SER A 337 31.69 12.09 -9.88
C SER A 337 32.86 11.46 -10.65
N THR A 338 32.60 10.85 -11.81
CA THR A 338 33.59 10.00 -12.51
C THR A 338 34.04 10.50 -13.89
N LEU A 339 33.49 11.61 -14.40
CA LEU A 339 33.85 12.22 -15.70
C LEU A 339 33.65 11.30 -16.94
N LYS A 340 32.88 10.21 -16.79
CA LYS A 340 32.58 9.25 -17.87
C LYS A 340 31.24 9.59 -18.54
N LYS A 341 31.09 9.26 -19.81
CA LYS A 341 29.89 9.55 -20.62
C LYS A 341 28.91 8.38 -20.57
N LEU A 342 27.61 8.68 -20.55
CA LEU A 342 26.54 7.69 -20.66
C LEU A 342 26.58 7.03 -22.05
N HIS A 343 26.73 5.71 -22.08
CA HIS A 343 27.12 4.95 -23.26
C HIS A 343 26.24 3.70 -23.43
N SER A 344 26.08 3.19 -24.66
CA SER A 344 25.39 1.93 -24.96
C SER A 344 25.87 1.34 -26.29
N HIS A 345 25.94 0.01 -26.37
CA HIS A 345 26.64 -0.71 -27.46
C HIS A 345 26.04 -2.10 -27.72
N GLU A 346 26.61 -2.87 -28.66
CA GLU A 346 26.17 -4.22 -29.07
C GLU A 346 26.56 -5.32 -28.07
N LYS A 347 26.21 -5.15 -26.80
CA LYS A 347 26.27 -6.19 -25.77
C LYS A 347 24.94 -6.29 -25.06
N HIS A 348 24.61 -7.51 -24.64
CA HIS A 348 23.37 -7.82 -23.94
C HIS A 348 23.38 -7.21 -22.53
N ALA A 349 22.25 -6.65 -22.10
CA ALA A 349 22.11 -6.15 -20.73
C ALA A 349 22.28 -7.29 -19.69
N PRO A 350 22.77 -6.98 -18.47
CA PRO A 350 23.26 -8.00 -17.52
C PRO A 350 22.23 -9.04 -17.11
N ILE A 351 20.94 -8.68 -17.02
CA ILE A 351 19.84 -9.62 -16.73
C ILE A 351 18.87 -9.68 -17.92
N SER A 352 18.47 -8.53 -18.46
CA SER A 352 17.51 -8.45 -19.57
C SER A 352 18.19 -8.63 -20.92
N HIS A 353 18.76 -9.81 -21.21
CA HIS A 353 19.61 -10.05 -22.39
C HIS A 353 19.00 -9.70 -23.76
N LYS A 354 17.68 -9.52 -23.87
CA LYS A 354 17.02 -9.01 -25.11
C LYS A 354 17.19 -7.50 -25.33
N LEU A 355 17.84 -6.79 -24.41
CA LEU A 355 18.10 -5.35 -24.43
C LEU A 355 19.62 -5.10 -24.51
N PHE A 356 20.00 -3.89 -24.90
CA PHE A 356 21.41 -3.49 -24.93
C PHE A 356 21.88 -2.96 -23.58
N GLU A 357 23.13 -3.30 -23.21
CA GLU A 357 23.80 -2.82 -22.01
C GLU A 357 23.94 -1.29 -22.04
N VAL A 358 23.81 -0.65 -20.87
CA VAL A 358 24.06 0.78 -20.66
C VAL A 358 25.13 0.95 -19.58
N THR A 359 26.08 1.83 -19.85
CA THR A 359 27.32 1.95 -19.09
C THR A 359 27.78 3.40 -18.99
N ALA A 360 28.80 3.66 -18.16
CA ALA A 360 29.55 4.90 -18.18
C ALA A 360 30.97 4.62 -18.73
N TYR A 361 31.29 5.20 -19.88
CA TYR A 361 32.51 4.92 -20.65
C TYR A 361 33.24 6.20 -21.10
N GLY A 362 34.46 6.02 -21.63
CA GLY A 362 35.34 7.11 -22.05
C GLY A 362 35.86 7.99 -20.91
N ASP A 363 36.70 8.94 -21.27
CA ASP A 363 36.96 10.15 -20.52
C ASP A 363 36.36 11.37 -21.24
N ILE A 364 36.59 12.58 -20.72
CA ILE A 364 36.12 13.83 -21.33
C ILE A 364 36.59 14.05 -22.77
N PHE A 365 37.75 13.54 -23.17
CA PHE A 365 38.34 13.71 -24.51
C PHE A 365 38.05 12.56 -25.47
N THR A 366 37.59 11.42 -24.97
CA THR A 366 37.20 10.26 -25.79
C THR A 366 35.98 10.62 -26.65
N GLU A 367 36.12 10.59 -27.97
CA GLU A 367 35.03 10.88 -28.90
C GLU A 367 34.45 9.58 -29.47
N ASP A 368 33.33 9.13 -28.89
CA ASP A 368 32.52 8.04 -29.43
C ASP A 368 31.16 8.57 -29.91
N HIS A 369 30.64 7.96 -30.99
CA HIS A 369 29.28 8.17 -31.49
C HIS A 369 28.23 7.44 -30.64
N ASN A 370 28.65 6.42 -29.87
CA ASN A 370 27.82 5.68 -28.93
C ASN A 370 27.57 6.44 -27.59
N ASP A 371 28.11 7.65 -27.44
CA ASP A 371 27.86 8.53 -26.29
C ASP A 371 26.72 9.55 -26.57
N PHE A 372 26.19 9.58 -27.81
CA PHE A 372 25.17 10.53 -28.23
C PHE A 372 23.76 10.06 -27.89
N TRP A 373 23.02 10.92 -27.18
CA TRP A 373 21.60 10.74 -26.90
C TRP A 373 20.81 11.92 -27.45
N THR A 374 19.68 11.66 -28.08
CA THR A 374 18.73 12.67 -28.58
C THR A 374 17.64 12.85 -27.55
N VAL A 375 17.38 14.10 -27.15
CA VAL A 375 16.26 14.44 -26.24
C VAL A 375 14.98 14.48 -27.04
N GLU A 376 14.01 13.63 -26.73
CA GLU A 376 12.66 13.70 -27.32
C GLU A 376 11.65 14.09 -26.23
N ILE A 377 11.18 15.34 -26.20
CA ILE A 377 10.11 15.77 -25.27
C ILE A 377 8.79 15.11 -25.72
N VAL A 378 8.11 14.43 -24.79
CA VAL A 378 6.89 13.65 -25.06
C VAL A 378 5.65 14.19 -24.36
N ASP A 379 5.81 14.94 -23.28
CA ASP A 379 4.73 15.61 -22.54
C ASP A 379 5.32 16.80 -21.76
N HIS A 380 4.55 17.87 -21.60
CA HIS A 380 5.03 19.16 -21.11
C HIS A 380 3.96 19.91 -20.31
N ASP A 381 4.38 20.86 -19.49
CA ASP A 381 3.45 21.71 -18.73
C ASP A 381 2.67 22.64 -19.67
N HIS A 382 1.35 22.63 -19.56
CA HIS A 382 0.48 23.52 -20.33
C HIS A 382 0.44 24.95 -19.75
N GLU A 383 0.90 25.16 -18.51
CA GLU A 383 1.03 26.49 -17.90
C GLU A 383 2.32 27.21 -18.40
N ASP A 384 3.37 26.48 -18.81
CA ASP A 384 4.59 27.03 -19.44
C ASP A 384 4.69 26.64 -20.92
N ALA A 385 4.29 27.57 -21.81
CA ALA A 385 4.36 27.37 -23.26
C ALA A 385 5.76 27.06 -23.82
N THR A 386 6.84 27.44 -23.12
CA THR A 386 8.22 27.19 -23.56
C THR A 386 8.73 25.80 -23.19
N SER A 387 8.07 25.11 -22.25
CA SER A 387 8.38 23.71 -21.87
C SER A 387 8.13 22.70 -22.99
N LYS A 388 7.32 23.06 -23.99
CA LYS A 388 7.06 22.24 -25.18
C LYS A 388 8.30 22.01 -26.03
N ASP A 389 9.12 23.05 -26.17
CA ASP A 389 10.25 23.09 -27.10
C ASP A 389 11.60 23.05 -26.37
N ARG A 390 11.65 23.41 -25.09
CA ARG A 390 12.86 23.40 -24.23
C ARG A 390 12.75 22.42 -23.07
N LEU A 391 13.83 21.73 -22.76
CA LEU A 391 13.96 20.88 -21.58
C LEU A 391 13.90 21.74 -20.30
N LYS A 392 13.02 21.39 -19.37
CA LYS A 392 12.84 22.07 -18.07
C LYS A 392 12.66 21.08 -16.90
N ALA A 393 13.17 21.46 -15.74
CA ALA A 393 12.99 20.70 -14.51
C ALA A 393 11.53 20.67 -14.08
N LEU A 394 11.04 19.49 -13.69
CA LEU A 394 9.66 19.18 -13.29
C LEU A 394 8.58 19.40 -14.37
N SER A 395 8.67 20.45 -15.20
CA SER A 395 7.69 20.80 -16.24
C SER A 395 7.85 20.05 -17.58
N THR A 396 8.88 19.22 -17.77
CA THR A 396 9.03 18.41 -19.00
C THR A 396 9.31 16.92 -18.76
N LYS A 397 8.59 16.09 -19.50
CA LYS A 397 8.76 14.64 -19.54
C LYS A 397 9.30 14.27 -20.92
N PHE A 398 10.42 13.56 -20.94
CA PHE A 398 11.19 13.33 -22.16
C PHE A 398 11.72 11.91 -22.22
N ARG A 399 12.18 11.50 -23.39
CA ARG A 399 12.90 10.24 -23.62
C ARG A 399 14.31 10.54 -24.10
N LEU A 400 15.25 9.65 -23.80
CA LEU A 400 16.61 9.70 -24.32
C LEU A 400 16.77 8.59 -25.36
N LYS A 401 16.98 8.99 -26.62
CA LYS A 401 17.14 8.08 -27.75
C LYS A 401 18.61 8.04 -28.18
N HIS A 402 19.22 6.88 -28.03
CA HIS A 402 20.61 6.60 -28.42
C HIS A 402 20.82 6.83 -29.92
N SER A 403 22.06 7.09 -30.33
CA SER A 403 22.46 7.21 -31.74
C SER A 403 22.12 5.97 -32.58
N ARG A 404 22.08 4.78 -31.97
CA ARG A 404 21.67 3.51 -32.58
C ARG A 404 20.14 3.33 -32.70
N GLY A 405 19.35 4.29 -32.23
CA GLY A 405 17.89 4.31 -32.34
C GLY A 405 17.11 3.72 -31.17
N CYS A 406 17.77 3.04 -30.23
CA CYS A 406 17.15 2.54 -29.00
C CYS A 406 16.90 3.65 -27.97
N TYR A 407 15.97 3.46 -27.02
CA TYR A 407 15.69 4.40 -25.94
C TYR A 407 16.22 3.90 -24.60
N LEU A 408 16.67 4.83 -23.75
CA LEU A 408 17.06 4.56 -22.37
C LEU A 408 15.83 4.12 -21.55
N THR A 409 15.84 2.88 -21.05
CA THR A 409 14.76 2.31 -20.23
C THR A 409 15.23 1.90 -18.84
N ALA A 410 14.33 1.98 -17.87
CA ALA A 410 14.53 1.45 -16.52
C ALA A 410 13.29 0.66 -16.08
N HIS A 411 13.48 -0.48 -15.41
CA HIS A 411 12.38 -1.38 -15.05
C HIS A 411 12.64 -2.10 -13.72
N HIS A 412 11.59 -2.69 -13.14
CA HIS A 412 11.63 -3.36 -11.83
C HIS A 412 12.31 -4.75 -11.85
N VAL A 413 13.47 -4.86 -12.51
CA VAL A 413 14.40 -5.99 -12.38
C VAL A 413 15.53 -5.53 -11.47
N LYS A 414 15.77 -6.27 -10.37
CA LYS A 414 16.91 -6.05 -9.50
C LYS A 414 18.16 -6.70 -10.10
N LEU A 415 19.28 -6.01 -9.95
CA LEU A 415 20.61 -6.52 -10.24
C LEU A 415 21.14 -7.36 -9.05
N PRO A 416 22.16 -8.21 -9.24
CA PRO A 416 22.73 -9.03 -8.17
C PRO A 416 23.50 -8.20 -7.12
N ASP A 417 23.94 -8.83 -6.02
CA ASP A 417 24.62 -8.15 -4.90
C ASP A 417 25.93 -7.44 -5.29
N TYR A 418 26.64 -7.90 -6.33
CA TYR A 418 27.82 -7.22 -6.86
C TYR A 418 27.50 -5.82 -7.45
N ALA A 419 26.25 -5.62 -7.87
CA ALA A 419 25.65 -4.38 -8.35
C ALA A 419 24.63 -3.82 -7.32
N LYS A 420 24.86 -4.12 -6.03
CA LYS A 420 24.22 -3.50 -4.86
C LYS A 420 22.71 -3.67 -4.76
N GLY A 421 22.11 -4.58 -5.53
CA GLY A 421 20.65 -4.76 -5.59
C GLY A 421 19.91 -3.61 -6.30
N HIS A 422 20.63 -2.71 -6.99
CA HIS A 422 20.04 -1.61 -7.75
C HIS A 422 19.11 -2.12 -8.87
N PHE A 423 18.30 -1.24 -9.46
CA PHE A 423 17.46 -1.61 -10.61
C PHE A 423 18.24 -1.52 -11.94
N GLU A 424 17.92 -2.42 -12.87
CA GLU A 424 18.55 -2.48 -14.19
C GLU A 424 18.14 -1.29 -15.09
N VAL A 425 19.13 -0.70 -15.75
CA VAL A 425 18.97 0.30 -16.82
C VAL A 425 19.53 -0.27 -18.11
N ALA A 426 18.77 -0.20 -19.20
CA ALA A 426 19.10 -0.84 -20.47
C ALA A 426 18.52 -0.07 -21.66
N CYS A 427 19.10 -0.20 -22.86
CA CYS A 427 18.61 0.45 -24.06
C CYS A 427 17.71 -0.49 -24.89
N ARG A 428 16.55 -0.01 -25.34
CA ARG A 428 15.49 -0.80 -25.99
C ARG A 428 14.97 -0.13 -27.25
N ASN A 429 14.93 -0.85 -28.37
CA ASN A 429 14.44 -0.34 -29.66
C ASN A 429 12.96 0.09 -29.55
N ASP A 430 12.07 -0.87 -29.32
CA ASP A 430 10.61 -0.63 -29.26
C ASP A 430 10.16 -0.29 -27.84
N ALA A 431 10.70 0.79 -27.29
CA ALA A 431 10.36 1.23 -25.94
C ALA A 431 9.01 1.97 -25.90
N LYS A 432 8.04 1.39 -25.19
CA LYS A 432 6.85 2.12 -24.74
C LYS A 432 7.25 3.34 -23.92
N GLN A 433 6.48 4.42 -24.05
CA GLN A 433 6.65 5.66 -23.27
C GLN A 433 6.66 5.38 -21.75
N GLU A 434 5.81 4.47 -21.27
CA GLU A 434 5.74 3.96 -19.89
C GLU A 434 7.12 3.62 -19.28
N VAL A 435 8.01 2.97 -20.04
CA VAL A 435 9.31 2.45 -19.55
C VAL A 435 10.53 3.26 -20.04
N SER A 436 10.30 4.37 -20.74
CA SER A 436 11.36 5.19 -21.37
C SER A 436 11.25 6.69 -21.04
N THR A 437 10.29 7.08 -20.22
CA THR A 437 10.06 8.49 -19.85
C THR A 437 10.86 8.87 -18.61
N TRP A 438 11.66 9.92 -18.75
CA TRP A 438 12.48 10.52 -17.72
C TRP A 438 12.02 11.95 -17.43
N LEU A 439 12.40 12.44 -16.25
CA LEU A 439 12.11 13.75 -15.70
C LEU A 439 13.40 14.32 -15.10
N VAL A 440 13.67 15.61 -15.30
CA VAL A 440 14.70 16.32 -14.52
C VAL A 440 14.06 16.70 -13.18
N GLU A 441 14.46 16.05 -12.08
CA GLU A 441 13.93 16.37 -10.73
C GLU A 441 14.63 17.60 -10.12
N ASN A 442 15.93 17.76 -10.39
CA ASN A 442 16.75 18.87 -9.93
C ASN A 442 17.72 19.30 -11.03
N SER A 443 17.89 20.61 -11.19
CA SER A 443 18.79 21.27 -12.14
C SER A 443 19.53 22.42 -11.44
N ILE A 444 20.86 22.44 -11.58
CA ILE A 444 21.74 23.51 -11.07
C ILE A 444 22.77 23.85 -12.15
N HIS A 445 22.67 25.05 -12.72
CA HIS A 445 23.62 25.64 -13.66
C HIS A 445 24.47 26.73 -12.96
N PRO A 446 25.80 26.75 -13.12
CA PRO A 446 26.68 27.64 -12.36
C PRO A 446 26.55 29.14 -12.70
N THR A 447 26.15 29.50 -13.92
CA THR A 447 25.99 30.92 -14.32
C THR A 447 24.55 31.44 -14.27
N LEU A 448 23.55 30.56 -14.06
CA LEU A 448 22.17 30.99 -13.84
C LEU A 448 22.03 31.46 -12.39
N LYS A 449 21.72 32.75 -12.19
CA LYS A 449 21.38 33.27 -10.87
C LYS A 449 20.05 32.68 -10.43
N MET A 450 20.00 32.04 -9.25
CA MET A 450 18.74 31.58 -8.66
C MET A 450 17.91 32.78 -8.18
N VAL A 451 17.08 33.35 -9.06
CA VAL A 451 15.99 34.22 -8.63
C VAL A 451 14.90 33.33 -8.01
N GLU A 452 14.26 33.79 -6.94
CA GLU A 452 13.28 32.97 -6.20
C GLU A 452 11.99 32.69 -7.00
N THR A 453 11.72 33.48 -8.04
CA THR A 453 10.64 33.27 -9.03
C THR A 453 10.87 32.08 -9.95
N ASP A 454 12.13 31.69 -10.17
CA ASP A 454 12.53 30.73 -11.22
C ASP A 454 12.75 29.32 -10.65
N ARG A 455 12.31 29.13 -9.39
CA ARG A 455 12.38 27.90 -8.61
C ARG A 455 11.14 27.06 -8.84
N VAL A 456 11.33 25.81 -9.27
CA VAL A 456 10.23 24.84 -9.40
C VAL A 456 10.26 23.85 -8.25
N GLU A 457 9.09 23.62 -7.65
CA GLU A 457 8.82 22.55 -6.69
C GLU A 457 7.63 21.71 -7.20
N TYR A 458 7.50 20.48 -6.71
CA TYR A 458 6.37 19.62 -7.06
C TYR A 458 5.03 20.23 -6.60
N LYS A 459 4.04 20.24 -7.50
CA LYS A 459 2.66 20.70 -7.23
C LYS A 459 2.02 19.80 -6.18
N LYS A 460 1.79 20.34 -4.97
CA LYS A 460 1.32 19.57 -3.80
C LYS A 460 0.02 18.82 -4.10
N SER A 461 0.04 17.50 -3.93
CA SER A 461 -1.09 16.62 -4.27
C SER A 461 -2.34 16.92 -3.45
N ASN A 462 -3.47 17.10 -4.15
CA ASN A 462 -4.80 17.26 -3.55
C ASN A 462 -5.24 15.98 -2.82
N PHE A 463 -6.12 16.11 -1.82
CA PHE A 463 -6.62 14.97 -1.02
C PHE A 463 -7.08 13.78 -1.88
N TYR A 464 -7.81 14.03 -2.97
CA TYR A 464 -8.27 12.97 -3.88
C TYR A 464 -7.11 12.22 -4.56
N GLN A 465 -6.02 12.90 -4.93
CA GLN A 465 -4.83 12.26 -5.49
C GLN A 465 -4.12 11.41 -4.42
N LYS A 466 -3.95 11.96 -3.19
CA LYS A 466 -3.40 11.20 -2.05
C LYS A 466 -4.21 9.92 -1.79
N LEU A 467 -5.54 10.04 -1.80
CA LEU A 467 -6.47 8.94 -1.60
C LEU A 467 -6.38 7.90 -2.72
N GLN A 468 -6.46 8.32 -4.00
CA GLN A 468 -6.41 7.40 -5.14
C GLN A 468 -5.10 6.61 -5.20
N GLU A 469 -3.96 7.28 -4.98
CA GLU A 469 -2.65 6.66 -5.03
C GLU A 469 -2.47 5.65 -3.88
N VAL A 470 -2.74 6.06 -2.64
CA VAL A 470 -2.62 5.18 -1.47
C VAL A 470 -3.59 4.01 -1.56
N HIS A 471 -4.82 4.18 -2.03
CA HIS A 471 -5.73 3.04 -2.29
C HIS A 471 -5.23 2.12 -3.40
N GLY A 472 -4.48 2.62 -4.39
CA GLY A 472 -3.81 1.82 -5.40
C GLY A 472 -2.68 0.96 -4.82
N LEU A 473 -1.92 1.51 -3.87
CA LEU A 473 -0.87 0.81 -3.13
C LEU A 473 -1.46 -0.21 -2.16
N MET A 474 -2.48 0.17 -1.36
CA MET A 474 -3.24 -0.74 -0.47
C MET A 474 -3.82 -1.94 -1.24
N ARG A 475 -4.38 -1.72 -2.44
CA ARG A 475 -4.94 -2.81 -3.28
C ARG A 475 -3.87 -3.79 -3.77
N ASN A 476 -2.62 -3.36 -3.87
CA ASN A 476 -1.50 -4.18 -4.29
C ASN A 476 -0.51 -4.46 -3.15
N TYR A 477 -0.94 -4.30 -1.88
CA TYR A 477 -0.05 -4.33 -0.70
C TYR A 477 0.92 -5.51 -0.72
N ASP A 478 0.40 -6.73 -0.89
CA ASP A 478 1.19 -7.97 -0.84
C ASP A 478 2.17 -8.13 -2.03
N LYS A 479 2.05 -7.30 -3.09
CA LYS A 479 2.99 -7.22 -4.22
C LYS A 479 4.05 -6.13 -4.04
N VAL A 480 3.67 -5.02 -3.40
CA VAL A 480 4.50 -3.82 -3.24
C VAL A 480 5.37 -3.92 -1.99
N ILE A 481 4.84 -4.54 -0.93
CA ILE A 481 5.53 -4.84 0.32
C ILE A 481 5.56 -6.38 0.46
N PRO A 482 6.45 -7.07 -0.26
CA PRO A 482 6.64 -8.50 -0.07
C PRO A 482 7.30 -8.73 1.29
N ASN A 483 6.54 -9.29 2.24
CA ASN A 483 7.07 -9.65 3.56
C ASN A 483 8.13 -10.76 3.39
N ALA A 484 9.41 -10.40 3.57
CA ALA A 484 10.53 -11.35 3.41
C ALA A 484 10.39 -12.60 4.29
N ASP A 485 9.85 -12.42 5.50
CA ASP A 485 9.66 -13.48 6.50
C ASP A 485 8.25 -14.09 6.48
N SER A 486 7.35 -13.67 5.57
CA SER A 486 6.10 -14.41 5.39
C SER A 486 6.37 -15.69 4.60
N VAL A 487 6.64 -16.76 5.36
CA VAL A 487 6.26 -18.11 4.96
C VAL A 487 4.87 -18.01 4.35
N ARG A 488 4.71 -18.46 3.10
CA ARG A 488 3.40 -18.53 2.46
C ARG A 488 2.59 -19.62 3.18
N PHE A 489 1.92 -19.25 4.27
CA PHE A 489 0.80 -20.02 4.79
C PHE A 489 -0.10 -20.32 3.59
N GLU A 490 -0.29 -21.60 3.27
CA GLU A 490 -1.09 -21.98 2.11
C GLU A 490 -2.48 -21.38 2.28
N ALA A 491 -2.85 -20.49 1.36
CA ALA A 491 -4.06 -19.68 1.47
C ALA A 491 -5.30 -20.57 1.28
N SER A 492 -5.69 -21.23 2.38
CA SER A 492 -6.84 -22.12 2.42
C SER A 492 -8.07 -21.41 1.86
N GLN A 493 -8.80 -22.09 0.99
CA GLN A 493 -9.88 -21.47 0.24
C GLN A 493 -11.11 -21.22 1.12
N PRO A 494 -11.94 -20.20 0.84
CA PRO A 494 -13.05 -19.82 1.72
C PRO A 494 -14.08 -20.93 2.02
N HIS A 495 -14.17 -21.96 1.17
CA HIS A 495 -15.03 -23.13 1.42
C HIS A 495 -14.50 -24.06 2.51
N GLN A 496 -13.19 -24.06 2.72
CA GLN A 496 -12.50 -24.95 3.64
C GLN A 496 -12.64 -24.48 5.09
N TRP A 497 -12.64 -23.16 5.31
CA TRP A 497 -12.73 -22.52 6.63
C TRP A 497 -13.92 -22.97 7.47
N LEU A 498 -15.13 -22.97 6.90
CA LEU A 498 -16.36 -23.30 7.62
C LEU A 498 -16.65 -24.81 7.71
N LEU A 499 -16.06 -25.61 6.81
CA LEU A 499 -16.37 -27.04 6.66
C LEU A 499 -15.23 -27.94 7.16
N ASN A 500 -14.02 -27.71 6.66
CA ASN A 500 -12.89 -28.67 6.70
C ASN A 500 -11.96 -28.48 7.91
N ARG A 501 -12.40 -27.74 8.95
CA ARG A 501 -11.63 -27.40 10.15
C ARG A 501 -10.23 -26.84 9.84
N GLU A 502 -10.15 -25.91 8.89
CA GLU A 502 -8.88 -25.20 8.67
C GLU A 502 -8.53 -24.32 9.86
N THR A 503 -7.23 -24.12 10.05
CA THR A 503 -6.70 -23.33 11.16
C THR A 503 -5.64 -22.38 10.63
N MET A 504 -5.69 -21.12 11.07
CA MET A 504 -4.73 -20.09 10.67
C MET A 504 -3.80 -19.84 11.85
N GLN A 505 -2.56 -20.35 11.76
CA GLN A 505 -1.56 -20.14 12.80
C GLN A 505 -1.27 -18.64 12.94
N LEU A 506 -1.51 -18.10 14.14
CA LEU A 506 -1.28 -16.70 14.47
C LEU A 506 0.09 -16.48 15.08
N TRP A 507 0.59 -17.44 15.86
CA TRP A 507 1.87 -17.36 16.55
C TRP A 507 2.36 -18.76 16.90
N LYS A 508 3.68 -18.94 16.93
CA LYS A 508 4.34 -20.10 17.54
C LYS A 508 5.55 -19.60 18.32
N GLU A 509 5.85 -20.27 19.42
CA GLU A 509 7.23 -20.39 19.89
C GLU A 509 7.94 -21.50 19.12
N ASP A 510 9.26 -21.62 19.29
CA ASP A 510 10.03 -22.67 18.64
C ASP A 510 9.81 -24.04 19.32
N VAL A 511 9.40 -24.02 20.60
CA VAL A 511 8.98 -25.19 21.38
C VAL A 511 7.65 -24.95 22.10
N GLY A 512 6.75 -25.94 22.06
CA GLY A 512 5.71 -26.19 23.07
C GLY A 512 4.46 -25.30 23.06
N LEU A 513 4.51 -24.08 22.51
CA LEU A 513 3.37 -23.16 22.51
C LEU A 513 3.05 -22.62 21.11
N GLN A 514 1.76 -22.57 20.76
CA GLN A 514 1.26 -21.92 19.55
C GLN A 514 -0.16 -21.38 19.75
N VAL A 515 -0.50 -20.30 19.05
CA VAL A 515 -1.85 -19.76 18.93
C VAL A 515 -2.30 -19.88 17.49
N ALA A 516 -3.51 -20.38 17.28
CA ALA A 516 -4.13 -20.48 15.96
C ALA A 516 -5.59 -20.04 16.02
N THR A 517 -6.02 -19.30 14.99
CA THR A 517 -7.46 -19.10 14.77
C THR A 517 -8.04 -20.42 14.29
N ALA A 518 -8.94 -21.01 15.08
CA ALA A 518 -9.72 -22.18 14.72
C ALA A 518 -11.17 -21.93 15.16
N LEU A 519 -12.13 -22.15 14.28
CA LEU A 519 -13.55 -21.98 14.59
C LEU A 519 -14.03 -23.11 15.50
N ASN A 520 -14.98 -22.84 16.42
CA ASN A 520 -15.60 -23.91 17.20
C ASN A 520 -16.43 -24.81 16.26
N PRO A 521 -16.07 -26.10 16.06
CA PRO A 521 -16.71 -26.94 15.06
C PRO A 521 -18.20 -27.21 15.36
N THR A 522 -18.61 -27.19 16.64
CA THR A 522 -20.03 -27.32 17.00
C THR A 522 -20.82 -26.10 16.49
N VAL A 523 -20.26 -24.90 16.63
CA VAL A 523 -20.90 -23.64 16.27
C VAL A 523 -20.90 -23.43 14.75
N ALA A 524 -19.74 -23.59 14.10
CA ALA A 524 -19.60 -23.44 12.65
C ALA A 524 -20.48 -24.43 11.88
N TRP A 525 -20.42 -25.73 12.22
CA TRP A 525 -21.20 -26.75 11.50
C TRP A 525 -22.71 -26.63 11.72
N THR A 526 -23.16 -26.26 12.93
CA THR A 526 -24.61 -25.98 13.15
C THR A 526 -25.07 -24.74 12.39
N GLY A 527 -24.26 -23.67 12.37
CA GLY A 527 -24.49 -22.48 11.56
C GLY A 527 -24.64 -22.78 10.06
N CYS A 528 -23.71 -23.56 9.49
CA CYS A 528 -23.77 -24.00 8.10
C CYS A 528 -25.00 -24.88 7.83
N ALA A 529 -25.26 -25.89 8.67
CA ALA A 529 -26.39 -26.80 8.49
C ALA A 529 -27.75 -26.06 8.54
N ILE A 530 -27.89 -25.11 9.45
CA ILE A 530 -29.10 -24.28 9.60
C ILE A 530 -29.25 -23.29 8.43
N THR A 531 -28.15 -22.75 7.91
CA THR A 531 -28.14 -21.89 6.71
C THR A 531 -28.57 -22.67 5.46
N VAL A 532 -28.06 -23.89 5.26
CA VAL A 532 -28.47 -24.78 4.16
C VAL A 532 -29.92 -25.23 4.33
N PHE A 533 -30.35 -25.59 5.54
CA PHE A 533 -31.75 -25.92 5.83
C PHE A 533 -32.70 -24.76 5.50
N TYR A 534 -32.33 -23.52 5.86
CA TYR A 534 -33.12 -22.34 5.52
C TYR A 534 -33.21 -22.09 4.01
N MET A 535 -32.14 -22.32 3.24
CA MET A 535 -32.20 -22.27 1.77
C MET A 535 -33.21 -23.28 1.21
N LEU A 536 -33.09 -24.55 1.60
CA LEU A 536 -34.00 -25.61 1.16
C LEU A 536 -35.46 -25.34 1.57
N PHE A 537 -35.67 -24.87 2.80
CA PHE A 537 -36.98 -24.45 3.29
C PHE A 537 -37.54 -23.25 2.51
N SER A 538 -36.71 -22.26 2.14
CA SER A 538 -37.14 -21.09 1.38
C SER A 538 -37.55 -21.44 -0.05
N VAL A 539 -36.81 -22.35 -0.70
CA VAL A 539 -37.17 -22.91 -2.02
C VAL A 539 -38.47 -23.71 -1.93
N LEU A 540 -38.59 -24.63 -0.96
CA LEU A 540 -39.80 -25.43 -0.75
C LEU A 540 -41.02 -24.56 -0.45
N ASN A 541 -40.90 -23.56 0.43
CA ASN A 541 -41.96 -22.62 0.76
C ASN A 541 -42.39 -21.80 -0.47
N SER A 542 -41.45 -21.42 -1.34
CA SER A 542 -41.76 -20.71 -2.60
C SER A 542 -42.51 -21.62 -3.59
N LEU A 543 -42.14 -22.90 -3.69
CA LEU A 543 -42.82 -23.89 -4.52
C LEU A 543 -44.25 -24.20 -4.00
N LEU A 544 -44.40 -24.39 -2.69
CA LEU A 544 -45.71 -24.62 -2.06
C LEU A 544 -46.63 -23.41 -2.20
N SER A 545 -46.10 -22.20 -2.02
CA SER A 545 -46.85 -20.95 -2.23
C SER A 545 -47.32 -20.79 -3.68
N LYS A 546 -46.47 -21.14 -4.67
CA LYS A 546 -46.86 -21.17 -6.10
C LYS A 546 -47.90 -22.25 -6.43
N ARG A 547 -48.02 -23.30 -5.60
CA ARG A 547 -49.05 -24.35 -5.70
C ARG A 547 -50.31 -24.07 -4.86
N GLY A 548 -50.40 -22.90 -4.21
CA GLY A 548 -51.51 -22.54 -3.33
C GLY A 548 -51.56 -23.31 -2.00
N ILE A 549 -50.55 -24.13 -1.69
CA ILE A 549 -50.52 -24.96 -0.49
C ILE A 549 -50.04 -24.11 0.69
N GLN A 550 -50.96 -23.79 1.59
CA GLN A 550 -50.65 -23.10 2.84
C GLN A 550 -50.15 -24.09 3.91
N TRP A 551 -49.17 -23.66 4.70
CA TRP A 551 -48.71 -24.41 5.86
C TRP A 551 -49.73 -24.31 7.01
N PRO A 552 -49.92 -25.37 7.82
CA PRO A 552 -50.76 -25.30 9.03
C PRO A 552 -50.35 -24.12 9.92
N SER A 553 -51.34 -23.32 10.34
CA SER A 553 -51.12 -22.06 11.06
C SER A 553 -50.42 -22.30 12.40
N PHE A 554 -49.18 -21.81 12.52
CA PHE A 554 -48.42 -21.92 13.76
C PHE A 554 -48.96 -20.92 14.79
N THR A 555 -49.59 -21.42 15.87
CA THR A 555 -50.12 -20.59 16.96
C THR A 555 -49.01 -20.05 17.87
N ARG A 556 -48.63 -18.78 17.67
CA ARG A 556 -47.86 -18.01 18.64
C ARG A 556 -48.81 -17.50 19.72
N SER A 557 -48.64 -17.97 20.96
CA SER A 557 -49.26 -17.32 22.13
C SER A 557 -48.84 -15.84 22.16
N GLN A 558 -49.80 -14.93 22.37
CA GLN A 558 -49.58 -13.49 22.46
C GLN A 558 -48.86 -13.11 23.78
N GLY A 559 -47.57 -13.42 23.85
CA GLY A 559 -46.65 -12.78 24.78
C GLY A 559 -46.07 -11.50 24.15
N SER A 560 -46.00 -10.42 24.93
CA SER A 560 -45.53 -9.09 24.51
C SER A 560 -44.19 -9.14 23.78
N SER A 561 -44.20 -8.94 22.47
CA SER A 561 -43.00 -8.88 21.62
C SER A 561 -42.74 -7.44 21.17
N GLU A 562 -41.56 -6.93 21.46
CA GLU A 562 -41.26 -5.49 21.35
C GLU A 562 -40.94 -5.02 19.92
N TRP A 563 -40.87 -5.92 18.94
CA TRP A 563 -40.65 -5.60 17.52
C TRP A 563 -41.91 -5.01 16.86
N ARG A 564 -42.22 -3.75 17.18
CA ARG A 564 -43.52 -3.09 16.90
C ARG A 564 -43.86 -2.98 15.41
N ALA A 565 -42.86 -2.96 14.53
CA ALA A 565 -43.06 -2.98 13.08
C ALA A 565 -43.69 -4.29 12.55
N TYR A 566 -43.69 -5.36 13.36
CA TYR A 566 -43.99 -6.72 12.91
C TYR A 566 -44.94 -7.52 13.83
N GLN A 567 -45.54 -6.87 14.83
CA GLN A 567 -46.55 -7.48 15.72
C GLN A 567 -47.80 -7.99 14.99
N THR A 568 -48.05 -7.50 13.77
CA THR A 568 -49.20 -7.82 12.91
C THR A 568 -48.98 -9.02 11.99
N LEU A 569 -47.74 -9.52 11.83
CA LEU A 569 -47.47 -10.63 10.90
C LEU A 569 -47.90 -11.99 11.46
N PRO A 570 -48.35 -12.93 10.60
CA PRO A 570 -48.52 -14.31 11.00
C PRO A 570 -47.16 -14.90 11.42
N PRO A 571 -47.09 -15.77 12.45
CA PRO A 571 -45.80 -16.16 13.06
C PRO A 571 -44.78 -16.77 12.10
N LYS A 572 -45.25 -17.44 11.04
CA LYS A 572 -44.41 -17.94 9.93
C LYS A 572 -43.57 -16.83 9.30
N GLU A 573 -44.19 -15.69 8.98
CA GLU A 573 -43.56 -14.59 8.26
C GLU A 573 -42.61 -13.79 9.15
N PHE A 574 -42.93 -13.65 10.44
CA PHE A 574 -42.01 -13.11 11.44
C PHE A 574 -40.66 -13.85 11.43
N TYR A 575 -40.67 -15.19 11.51
CA TYR A 575 -39.42 -15.97 11.49
C TYR A 575 -38.73 -15.96 10.13
N VAL A 576 -39.48 -16.04 9.03
CA VAL A 576 -38.92 -15.99 7.67
C VAL A 576 -38.25 -14.63 7.39
N GLN A 577 -38.83 -13.51 7.80
CA GLN A 577 -38.20 -12.20 7.61
C GLN A 577 -37.01 -11.98 8.56
N SER A 578 -37.10 -12.44 9.81
CA SER A 578 -36.01 -12.32 10.80
C SER A 578 -34.79 -13.15 10.40
N PHE A 579 -34.99 -14.41 10.01
CA PHE A 579 -33.90 -15.25 9.50
C PHE A 579 -33.45 -14.76 8.11
N GLY A 580 -34.37 -14.38 7.22
CA GLY A 580 -34.05 -13.91 5.87
C GLY A 580 -33.14 -12.69 5.86
N PHE A 581 -33.29 -11.77 6.80
CA PHE A 581 -32.37 -10.64 7.02
C PHE A 581 -30.96 -11.14 7.37
N LEU A 582 -30.82 -11.98 8.40
CA LEU A 582 -29.51 -12.55 8.78
C LEU A 582 -28.89 -13.41 7.66
N PHE A 583 -29.72 -14.14 6.91
CA PHE A 583 -29.30 -14.95 5.78
C PHE A 583 -28.68 -14.09 4.66
N THR A 584 -29.23 -12.91 4.36
CA THR A 584 -28.58 -11.95 3.44
C THR A 584 -27.20 -11.53 3.96
N ALA A 585 -27.02 -11.39 5.27
CA ALA A 585 -25.74 -11.07 5.88
C ALA A 585 -24.73 -12.23 5.75
N ILE A 586 -25.15 -13.46 6.07
CA ILE A 586 -24.32 -14.67 5.94
C ILE A 586 -23.88 -14.85 4.48
N VAL A 587 -24.80 -14.71 3.50
CA VAL A 587 -24.48 -14.81 2.07
C VAL A 587 -23.55 -13.69 1.62
N SER A 588 -23.79 -12.43 1.98
CA SER A 588 -22.91 -11.32 1.56
C SER A 588 -21.49 -11.43 2.14
N THR A 589 -21.35 -11.81 3.41
CA THR A 589 -20.05 -11.94 4.11
C THR A 589 -19.32 -13.24 3.80
N SER A 590 -20.01 -14.27 3.29
CA SER A 590 -19.38 -15.53 2.88
C SER A 590 -19.12 -15.62 1.37
N ALA A 591 -20.08 -15.22 0.53
CA ALA A 591 -20.01 -15.44 -0.92
C ALA A 591 -19.16 -14.40 -1.66
N LEU A 592 -19.21 -13.12 -1.26
CA LEU A 592 -18.38 -12.08 -1.91
C LEU A 592 -16.88 -12.29 -1.67
N THR A 593 -16.54 -12.98 -0.59
CA THR A 593 -15.19 -13.41 -0.19
C THR A 593 -14.57 -14.43 -1.15
N TYR A 594 -15.37 -15.03 -2.06
CA TYR A 594 -14.89 -15.82 -3.22
C TYR A 594 -14.80 -14.99 -4.52
N VAL A 595 -15.52 -13.88 -4.62
CA VAL A 595 -15.71 -13.11 -5.86
C VAL A 595 -14.72 -11.94 -5.96
N LEU A 596 -14.31 -11.37 -4.82
CA LEU A 596 -13.35 -10.28 -4.78
C LEU A 596 -11.92 -10.80 -4.99
N PRO A 597 -11.13 -10.24 -5.93
CA PRO A 597 -9.73 -10.64 -6.18
C PRO A 597 -8.78 -10.00 -5.15
N ILE A 598 -9.09 -10.18 -3.88
CA ILE A 598 -8.33 -9.73 -2.71
C ILE A 598 -7.85 -11.00 -1.99
N GLN A 599 -6.66 -10.99 -1.39
CA GLN A 599 -6.30 -12.09 -0.49
C GLN A 599 -7.24 -12.08 0.72
N THR A 600 -7.93 -13.19 0.95
CA THR A 600 -8.88 -13.35 2.06
C THR A 600 -8.39 -14.43 3.02
N ASN A 601 -8.59 -14.19 4.31
CA ASN A 601 -8.03 -14.98 5.41
C ASN A 601 -9.16 -15.60 6.26
N LEU A 602 -8.85 -16.63 7.04
CA LEU A 602 -9.80 -17.24 7.99
C LEU A 602 -10.43 -16.21 8.96
N SER A 603 -9.70 -15.16 9.33
CA SER A 603 -10.19 -14.02 10.12
C SER A 603 -11.42 -13.34 9.51
N ASP A 604 -11.50 -13.28 8.19
CA ASP A 604 -12.55 -12.55 7.47
C ASP A 604 -13.89 -13.30 7.56
N SER A 605 -13.84 -14.62 7.80
CA SER A 605 -15.02 -15.46 8.03
C SER A 605 -15.71 -15.21 9.38
N LEU A 606 -15.03 -14.61 10.38
CA LEU A 606 -15.61 -14.41 11.71
C LEU A 606 -16.89 -13.57 11.68
N LEU A 607 -16.97 -12.62 10.76
CA LEU A 607 -18.17 -11.81 10.57
C LEU A 607 -19.36 -12.66 10.10
N SER A 608 -19.15 -13.65 9.23
CA SER A 608 -20.23 -14.58 8.83
C SER A 608 -20.58 -15.56 9.96
N VAL A 609 -19.60 -15.98 10.77
CA VAL A 609 -19.82 -16.80 11.97
C VAL A 609 -20.70 -16.07 13.00
N TYR A 610 -20.47 -14.77 13.26
CA TYR A 610 -21.36 -13.95 14.10
C TYR A 610 -22.82 -13.97 13.60
N PHE A 611 -23.05 -13.76 12.30
CA PHE A 611 -24.39 -13.84 11.72
C PHE A 611 -24.99 -15.26 11.78
N MET A 612 -24.17 -16.30 11.59
CA MET A 612 -24.60 -17.69 11.72
C MET A 612 -25.02 -18.04 13.16
N ILE A 613 -24.36 -17.51 14.20
CA ILE A 613 -24.77 -17.72 15.59
C ILE A 613 -26.14 -17.08 15.88
N LEU A 614 -26.37 -15.87 15.37
CA LEU A 614 -27.70 -15.23 15.45
C LEU A 614 -28.77 -16.07 14.72
N GLY A 615 -28.47 -16.56 13.51
CA GLY A 615 -29.37 -17.43 12.73
C GLY A 615 -29.67 -18.76 13.44
N THR A 616 -28.65 -19.44 13.95
CA THR A 616 -28.74 -20.67 14.75
C THR A 616 -29.66 -20.47 15.95
N SER A 617 -29.56 -19.32 16.62
CA SER A 617 -30.40 -18.99 17.76
C SER A 617 -31.88 -18.82 17.36
N ILE A 618 -32.17 -18.11 16.27
CA ILE A 618 -33.54 -18.00 15.73
C ILE A 618 -34.09 -19.39 15.34
N ALA A 619 -33.29 -20.24 14.70
CA ALA A 619 -33.69 -21.60 14.34
C ALA A 619 -33.97 -22.48 15.57
N PHE A 620 -33.16 -22.36 16.64
CA PHE A 620 -33.44 -23.00 17.92
C PHE A 620 -34.80 -22.59 18.48
N GLU A 621 -35.20 -21.31 18.36
CA GLU A 621 -36.56 -20.89 18.76
C GLU A 621 -37.64 -21.57 17.90
N VAL A 622 -37.47 -21.60 16.57
CA VAL A 622 -38.42 -22.19 15.62
C VAL A 622 -38.59 -23.70 15.80
N ILE A 623 -37.51 -24.41 16.15
CA ILE A 623 -37.54 -25.85 16.42
C ILE A 623 -38.19 -26.13 17.79
N THR A 624 -37.82 -25.37 18.83
CA THR A 624 -38.22 -25.68 20.21
C THR A 624 -39.56 -25.08 20.66
N ILE A 625 -40.16 -24.14 19.89
CA ILE A 625 -41.39 -23.41 20.28
C ILE A 625 -42.62 -24.30 20.58
N ARG A 626 -42.69 -25.55 20.10
CA ARG A 626 -43.75 -26.51 20.50
C ARG A 626 -43.43 -27.33 21.76
N LEU A 627 -42.17 -27.38 22.19
CA LEU A 627 -41.75 -28.14 23.37
C LEU A 627 -42.10 -27.40 24.67
N ALA A 628 -42.29 -28.14 25.76
CA ALA A 628 -42.41 -27.59 27.11
C ALA A 628 -41.09 -26.93 27.57
N LEU A 629 -41.16 -25.95 28.50
CA LEU A 629 -40.00 -25.14 28.89
C LEU A 629 -38.80 -25.98 29.37
N GLY A 630 -39.04 -27.01 30.20
CA GLY A 630 -37.98 -27.92 30.67
C GLY A 630 -37.25 -28.62 29.52
N LEU A 631 -37.97 -29.09 28.50
CA LEU A 631 -37.37 -29.67 27.31
C LEU A 631 -36.56 -28.63 26.51
N ARG A 632 -37.01 -27.38 26.41
CA ARG A 632 -36.22 -26.31 25.75
C ARG A 632 -34.92 -26.04 26.49
N LEU A 633 -34.95 -26.02 27.81
CA LEU A 633 -33.76 -25.85 28.65
C LEU A 633 -32.80 -27.04 28.48
N ILE A 634 -33.31 -28.28 28.44
CA ILE A 634 -32.50 -29.48 28.15
C ILE A 634 -31.82 -29.36 26.78
N PHE A 635 -32.57 -29.02 25.72
CA PHE A 635 -32.00 -28.81 24.38
C PHE A 635 -30.94 -27.69 24.36
N PHE A 636 -31.19 -26.57 25.05
CA PHE A 636 -30.20 -25.50 25.19
C PHE A 636 -28.94 -25.99 25.91
N THR A 637 -29.06 -26.66 27.06
CA THR A 637 -27.91 -27.17 27.81
C THR A 637 -27.13 -28.22 27.02
N ALA A 638 -27.80 -29.07 26.22
CA ALA A 638 -27.12 -30.05 25.38
C ALA A 638 -26.26 -29.38 24.28
N ILE A 639 -26.81 -28.38 23.59
CA ILE A 639 -26.08 -27.60 22.58
C ILE A 639 -24.93 -26.81 23.22
N PHE A 640 -25.18 -26.18 24.38
CA PHE A 640 -24.17 -25.40 25.09
C PHE A 640 -23.03 -26.29 25.60
N VAL A 641 -23.32 -27.43 26.24
CA VAL A 641 -22.30 -28.40 26.68
C VAL A 641 -21.49 -28.96 25.51
N ALA A 642 -22.13 -29.27 24.38
CA ALA A 642 -21.43 -29.70 23.16
C ALA A 642 -20.53 -28.62 22.56
N SER A 643 -20.89 -27.34 22.70
CA SER A 643 -20.07 -26.20 22.27
C SER A 643 -18.93 -25.93 23.26
N CYS A 644 -19.18 -26.04 24.57
CA CYS A 644 -18.16 -25.96 25.62
C CYS A 644 -17.11 -27.07 25.52
N TYR A 645 -17.51 -28.31 25.21
CA TYR A 645 -16.59 -29.43 25.02
C TYR A 645 -15.65 -29.20 23.82
N SER A 646 -16.19 -28.74 22.69
CA SER A 646 -15.38 -28.31 21.54
C SER A 646 -14.48 -27.11 21.86
N PHE A 647 -14.97 -26.16 22.66
CA PHE A 647 -14.17 -25.01 23.12
C PHE A 647 -12.99 -25.44 24.00
N LEU A 648 -13.21 -26.31 24.99
CA LEU A 648 -12.18 -26.84 25.88
C LEU A 648 -11.09 -27.61 25.11
N LYS A 649 -11.48 -28.39 24.08
CA LYS A 649 -10.54 -29.06 23.17
C LYS A 649 -9.67 -28.12 22.32
N LEU A 650 -10.03 -26.84 22.24
CA LEU A 650 -9.34 -25.80 21.49
C LEU A 650 -8.77 -24.69 22.40
N VAL A 651 -8.89 -24.80 23.73
CA VAL A 651 -8.30 -23.85 24.69
C VAL A 651 -6.78 -23.67 24.46
N PRO A 652 -5.97 -24.75 24.25
CA PRO A 652 -4.53 -24.60 24.03
C PRO A 652 -4.18 -23.68 22.87
N THR A 653 -4.79 -23.89 21.70
CA THR A 653 -4.55 -23.05 20.51
C THR A 653 -5.28 -21.71 20.54
N THR A 654 -6.31 -21.53 21.37
CA THR A 654 -7.00 -20.24 21.56
C THR A 654 -6.21 -19.30 22.48
N TYR A 655 -5.68 -19.84 23.58
CA TYR A 655 -5.02 -19.06 24.65
C TYR A 655 -3.49 -19.13 24.62
N GLY A 656 -2.90 -20.10 23.94
CA GLY A 656 -1.45 -20.34 23.98
C GLY A 656 -1.04 -20.98 25.32
N THR A 657 -1.81 -21.96 25.79
CA THR A 657 -1.46 -22.78 26.97
C THR A 657 -0.78 -24.09 26.54
N PRO A 658 0.04 -24.72 27.39
CA PRO A 658 0.72 -25.98 27.06
C PRO A 658 -0.24 -27.07 26.55
N TRP A 659 0.25 -27.88 25.61
CA TRP A 659 -0.42 -29.06 25.07
C TRP A 659 0.60 -30.16 24.78
N THR A 660 0.21 -31.43 24.84
CA THR A 660 1.07 -32.53 24.37
C THR A 660 0.79 -32.88 22.92
N LYS A 661 1.79 -33.44 22.23
CA LYS A 661 1.66 -33.93 20.85
C LYS A 661 0.49 -34.91 20.68
N ALA A 662 0.34 -35.86 21.60
CA ALA A 662 -0.70 -36.88 21.54
C ALA A 662 -2.12 -36.28 21.68
N GLU A 663 -2.32 -35.32 22.59
CA GLU A 663 -3.62 -34.65 22.74
C GLU A 663 -3.96 -33.75 21.55
N CYS A 664 -2.95 -33.12 20.94
CA CYS A 664 -3.11 -32.34 19.71
C CYS A 664 -3.59 -33.23 18.55
N GLU A 665 -2.92 -34.37 18.32
CA GLU A 665 -3.28 -35.35 17.29
C GLU A 665 -4.69 -35.94 17.51
N ILE A 666 -5.11 -36.12 18.76
CA ILE A 666 -6.48 -36.54 19.14
C ILE A 666 -7.53 -35.42 18.93
N SER A 667 -7.13 -34.15 18.89
CA SER A 667 -8.03 -33.00 18.78
C SER A 667 -8.30 -32.58 17.32
N SER A 668 -7.27 -32.54 16.47
CA SER A 668 -7.42 -32.27 15.03
C SER A 668 -6.26 -32.80 14.19
N SER A 669 -6.57 -33.38 13.03
CA SER A 669 -5.59 -33.86 12.05
C SER A 669 -4.90 -32.76 11.21
N LYS A 670 -5.03 -31.49 11.61
CA LYS A 670 -4.56 -30.31 10.84
C LYS A 670 -3.78 -29.27 11.64
N PHE A 671 -3.61 -29.43 12.96
CA PHE A 671 -2.62 -28.64 13.68
C PHE A 671 -1.23 -29.17 13.38
N ASN A 672 -0.22 -28.31 13.35
CA ASN A 672 1.17 -28.78 13.39
C ASN A 672 1.48 -29.25 14.82
N CYS A 673 1.17 -30.52 15.10
CA CYS A 673 1.41 -31.15 16.40
C CYS A 673 2.88 -31.51 16.65
N GLN A 674 3.77 -31.36 15.65
CA GLN A 674 5.21 -31.61 15.82
C GLN A 674 5.87 -30.56 16.74
N ASN A 675 5.29 -29.36 16.84
CA ASN A 675 5.78 -28.29 17.71
C ASN A 675 5.49 -28.53 19.21
N TYR A 676 4.69 -29.54 19.57
CA TYR A 676 4.35 -29.85 20.96
C TYR A 676 5.22 -30.98 21.52
N PRO A 677 5.59 -30.93 22.81
CA PRO A 677 6.38 -31.99 23.44
C PRO A 677 5.63 -33.33 23.43
N THR A 678 6.41 -34.40 23.28
CA THR A 678 5.95 -35.76 23.59
C THR A 678 5.81 -35.92 25.11
N PRO A 679 4.71 -36.54 25.61
CA PRO A 679 4.55 -36.73 27.04
C PRO A 679 5.59 -37.72 27.56
N THR A 680 6.36 -37.32 28.58
CA THR A 680 7.32 -38.19 29.28
C THR A 680 6.57 -39.32 30.00
N ILE A 681 6.67 -40.53 29.46
CA ILE A 681 6.20 -41.75 30.14
C ILE A 681 7.10 -41.97 31.37
N ASN A 682 6.50 -42.20 32.53
CA ASN A 682 7.21 -42.38 33.81
C ASN A 682 7.94 -43.75 33.90
N THR A 683 8.96 -43.91 33.07
CA THR A 683 9.96 -44.99 33.08
C THR A 683 11.36 -44.36 33.13
N GLN A 684 12.35 -45.09 33.64
CA GLN A 684 13.61 -44.49 34.12
C GLN A 684 14.49 -43.83 33.03
N PRO A 685 15.37 -42.87 33.43
CA PRO A 685 15.80 -41.81 32.53
C PRO A 685 17.02 -42.16 31.68
N GLU A 686 16.76 -42.55 30.43
CA GLU A 686 17.49 -41.97 29.31
C GLU A 686 16.59 -40.88 28.70
N GLN A 687 16.79 -39.63 29.14
CA GLN A 687 16.14 -38.49 28.48
C GLN A 687 16.85 -38.22 27.16
N GLU A 688 16.31 -38.81 26.09
CA GLU A 688 16.75 -38.61 24.71
C GLU A 688 16.70 -37.12 24.37
N MET A 689 17.85 -36.51 24.05
CA MET A 689 17.93 -35.08 23.75
C MET A 689 17.05 -34.74 22.55
N GLN A 690 16.21 -33.73 22.71
CA GLN A 690 15.38 -33.24 21.63
C GLN A 690 16.08 -32.04 20.98
N SER A 691 15.96 -31.92 19.65
CA SER A 691 16.62 -30.86 18.87
C SER A 691 15.59 -29.91 18.24
N VAL A 692 15.83 -28.61 18.37
CA VAL A 692 14.95 -27.55 17.87
C VAL A 692 15.67 -26.74 16.81
N TYR A 693 15.01 -26.58 15.66
CA TYR A 693 15.53 -25.88 14.49
C TYR A 693 15.00 -24.44 14.49
N VAL A 694 15.89 -23.50 14.77
CA VAL A 694 15.62 -22.06 14.85
C VAL A 694 16.06 -21.43 13.53
N ASP A 695 15.13 -21.32 12.58
CA ASP A 695 15.38 -20.66 11.29
C ASP A 695 15.48 -19.13 11.47
N VAL A 696 16.54 -18.54 10.94
CA VAL A 696 16.75 -17.09 10.94
C VAL A 696 17.35 -16.64 9.61
N PHE A 697 16.56 -15.93 8.80
CA PHE A 697 16.96 -15.34 7.51
C PHE A 697 17.54 -16.28 6.44
N GLY A 698 17.40 -17.60 6.61
CA GLY A 698 17.93 -18.63 5.71
C GLY A 698 18.98 -19.53 6.37
N ASP A 699 19.53 -19.12 7.52
CA ASP A 699 20.40 -19.94 8.36
C ASP A 699 19.55 -20.70 9.39
N THR A 700 19.71 -22.01 9.50
CA THR A 700 19.04 -22.84 10.51
C THR A 700 20.00 -23.14 11.66
N TYR A 701 19.64 -22.73 12.88
CA TYR A 701 20.41 -22.98 14.09
C TYR A 701 19.76 -24.12 14.88
N THR A 702 20.49 -25.21 15.14
CA THR A 702 20.00 -26.31 15.99
C THR A 702 20.32 -26.04 17.46
N ILE A 703 19.34 -26.21 18.35
CA ILE A 703 19.52 -26.19 19.80
C ILE A 703 19.04 -27.52 20.37
N ASP A 704 19.94 -28.27 20.99
CA ASP A 704 19.61 -29.51 21.70
C ASP A 704 19.24 -29.20 23.16
N TYR A 705 18.24 -29.90 23.70
CA TYR A 705 17.70 -29.64 25.03
C TYR A 705 17.09 -30.88 25.71
N GLN A 706 16.86 -30.76 27.03
CA GLN A 706 16.18 -31.80 27.81
C GLN A 706 14.68 -31.48 28.01
N PRO A 707 13.78 -32.48 27.92
CA PRO A 707 12.36 -32.27 28.22
C PRO A 707 12.15 -31.68 29.62
N GLY A 708 11.46 -30.54 29.70
CA GLY A 708 11.34 -29.68 30.88
C GLY A 708 12.10 -28.35 30.81
N GLU A 709 13.01 -28.15 29.84
CA GLU A 709 13.77 -26.91 29.64
C GLU A 709 13.15 -25.94 28.61
N GLU A 710 11.96 -26.24 28.07
CA GLU A 710 11.41 -25.62 26.85
C GLU A 710 11.39 -24.09 26.89
N HIS A 711 11.09 -23.51 28.05
CA HIS A 711 11.03 -22.05 28.24
C HIS A 711 12.40 -21.38 28.08
N GLU A 712 13.48 -21.99 28.58
CA GLU A 712 14.83 -21.45 28.41
C GLU A 712 15.30 -21.55 26.95
N ILE A 713 14.90 -22.61 26.25
CA ILE A 713 15.22 -22.80 24.84
C ILE A 713 14.51 -21.75 23.98
N ASN A 714 13.24 -21.46 24.28
CA ASN A 714 12.53 -20.35 23.63
C ASN A 714 13.20 -18.99 23.90
N ILE A 715 13.76 -18.76 25.08
CA ILE A 715 14.58 -17.55 25.37
C ILE A 715 15.86 -17.54 24.51
N LYS A 716 16.66 -18.62 24.52
CA LYS A 716 17.89 -18.75 23.73
C LYS A 716 17.62 -18.57 22.22
N ALA A 717 16.52 -19.12 21.70
CA ALA A 717 16.08 -18.96 20.31
C ALA A 717 15.69 -17.51 19.96
N ARG A 718 15.00 -16.80 20.87
CA ARG A 718 14.70 -15.36 20.73
C ARG A 718 15.97 -14.51 20.70
N GLU A 719 16.97 -14.84 21.52
CA GLU A 719 18.27 -14.14 21.52
C GLU A 719 19.06 -14.37 20.23
N ILE A 720 19.10 -15.60 19.71
CA ILE A 720 19.73 -15.90 18.41
C ILE A 720 19.05 -15.10 17.29
N LYS A 721 17.71 -15.09 17.24
CA LYS A 721 16.91 -14.28 16.30
C LYS A 721 17.22 -12.79 16.41
N PHE A 722 17.29 -12.25 17.63
CA PHE A 722 17.63 -10.85 17.88
C PHE A 722 19.07 -10.51 17.44
N ASN A 723 20.04 -11.36 17.76
CA ASN A 723 21.45 -11.13 17.44
C ASN A 723 21.74 -11.24 15.94
N ALA A 724 21.14 -12.20 15.24
CA ALA A 724 21.23 -12.30 13.78
C ALA A 724 20.52 -11.11 13.08
N TRP A 725 19.36 -10.67 13.58
CA TRP A 725 18.72 -9.42 13.12
C TRP A 725 19.64 -8.20 13.36
N LYS A 726 20.27 -8.10 14.53
CA LYS A 726 21.18 -7.01 14.89
C LYS A 726 22.41 -6.99 13.99
N ALA A 727 23.02 -8.14 13.71
CA ALA A 727 24.14 -8.28 12.78
C ALA A 727 23.73 -7.86 11.35
N LYS A 728 22.58 -8.34 10.86
CA LYS A 728 22.06 -8.02 9.51
C LYS A 728 21.60 -6.55 9.36
N THR A 729 21.41 -5.83 10.46
CA THR A 729 20.98 -4.41 10.47
C THR A 729 22.08 -3.43 10.88
N GLN A 730 23.24 -3.89 11.35
CA GLN A 730 24.41 -3.04 11.55
C GLN A 730 24.94 -2.56 10.18
N GLY A 731 24.73 -1.27 9.90
CA GLY A 731 25.24 -0.58 8.71
C GLY A 731 24.22 -0.31 7.60
N THR A 732 23.01 -0.89 7.64
CA THR A 732 21.95 -0.62 6.64
C THR A 732 20.80 0.21 7.21
N LYS A 733 20.42 1.28 6.50
CA LYS A 733 19.28 2.13 6.89
C LYS A 733 17.99 1.33 6.73
N VAL A 734 16.96 1.67 7.53
CA VAL A 734 15.68 0.94 7.54
C VAL A 734 15.07 0.85 6.14
N LYS A 735 15.08 1.95 5.39
CA LYS A 735 14.53 2.04 4.01
C LYS A 735 15.28 1.18 2.98
N GLU A 736 16.60 1.06 3.12
CA GLU A 736 17.45 0.24 2.23
C GLU A 736 17.06 -1.24 2.31
N ARG A 737 16.65 -1.71 3.50
CA ARG A 737 16.18 -3.07 3.74
C ARG A 737 14.82 -3.39 3.12
N TYR A 738 13.86 -2.46 3.16
CA TYR A 738 12.53 -2.67 2.56
C TYR A 738 12.57 -2.79 1.04
N ILE A 739 13.34 -1.93 0.37
CA ILE A 739 13.50 -2.02 -1.09
C ILE A 739 14.53 -3.10 -1.45
N GLY A 740 15.43 -3.47 -0.53
CA GLY A 740 16.51 -4.44 -0.74
C GLY A 740 17.53 -3.91 -1.75
N VAL A 741 18.01 -2.68 -1.50
CA VAL A 741 18.99 -1.93 -2.30
C VAL A 741 20.03 -1.38 -1.32
N GLN A 742 21.30 -1.74 -1.51
CA GLN A 742 22.41 -1.26 -0.68
C GLN A 742 22.79 0.16 -1.10
N SER A 743 23.17 1.03 -0.15
CA SER A 743 23.71 2.34 -0.52
C SER A 743 25.13 2.24 -1.06
N THR A 744 25.45 2.95 -2.14
CA THR A 744 26.84 3.22 -2.51
C THR A 744 27.43 4.31 -1.60
N PRO A 745 28.74 4.25 -1.27
CA PRO A 745 29.38 5.28 -0.47
C PRO A 745 29.52 6.56 -1.30
N SER A 746 28.86 7.62 -0.87
CA SER A 746 28.94 8.94 -1.48
C SER A 746 29.87 9.84 -0.67
N ALA A 747 30.95 10.31 -1.29
CA ALA A 747 31.88 11.28 -0.73
C ALA A 747 31.20 12.65 -0.52
N GLY A 748 31.77 13.51 0.33
CA GLY A 748 31.21 14.84 0.56
C GLY A 748 31.22 15.71 -0.71
N TYR A 749 30.30 16.68 -0.88
CA TYR A 749 30.25 17.49 -2.12
C TYR A 749 31.57 18.19 -2.45
N ALA A 750 32.25 18.74 -1.43
CA ALA A 750 33.58 19.35 -1.58
C ALA A 750 34.66 18.32 -1.96
N GLU A 751 34.60 17.13 -1.38
CA GLU A 751 35.49 16.00 -1.65
C GLU A 751 35.31 15.50 -3.10
N VAL A 752 34.07 15.29 -3.55
CA VAL A 752 33.75 14.98 -4.95
C VAL A 752 34.22 16.08 -5.90
N LYS A 753 34.10 17.37 -5.53
CA LYS A 753 34.60 18.50 -6.34
C LYS A 753 36.12 18.42 -6.53
N GLU A 754 36.89 18.17 -5.47
CA GLU A 754 38.35 18.08 -5.60
C GLU A 754 38.82 16.75 -6.23
N ILE A 755 38.15 15.62 -5.98
CA ILE A 755 38.39 14.36 -6.70
C ILE A 755 38.16 14.54 -8.21
N ARG A 756 37.04 15.18 -8.60
CA ARG A 756 36.72 15.51 -10.00
C ARG A 756 37.81 16.39 -10.63
N LYS A 757 38.30 17.40 -9.91
CA LYS A 757 39.37 18.32 -10.35
C LYS A 757 40.73 17.62 -10.51
N ILE A 758 41.08 16.69 -9.63
CA ILE A 758 42.28 15.84 -9.74
C ILE A 758 42.16 14.93 -10.97
N ARG A 759 41.02 14.26 -11.15
CA ARG A 759 40.75 13.40 -12.32
C ARG A 759 40.80 14.16 -13.63
N TYR A 760 40.22 15.36 -13.69
CA TYR A 760 40.28 16.23 -14.86
C TYR A 760 41.74 16.52 -15.24
N LYS A 761 42.57 16.97 -14.29
CA LYS A 761 44.01 17.22 -14.52
C LYS A 761 44.75 15.97 -15.01
N GLN A 762 44.46 14.79 -14.45
CA GLN A 762 45.07 13.52 -14.88
C GLN A 762 44.65 13.14 -16.31
N MET A 763 43.37 13.32 -16.67
CA MET A 763 42.86 13.10 -18.02
C MET A 763 43.50 14.06 -19.02
N THR A 764 43.59 15.36 -18.71
CA THR A 764 44.21 16.37 -19.59
C THR A 764 45.70 16.09 -19.79
N ALA A 765 46.45 15.77 -18.73
CA ALA A 765 47.86 15.41 -18.86
C ALA A 765 48.05 14.15 -19.74
N ARG A 766 47.20 13.13 -19.59
CA ARG A 766 47.22 11.93 -20.44
C ARG A 766 46.85 12.24 -21.89
N TYR A 767 45.90 13.15 -22.12
CA TYR A 767 45.48 13.55 -23.46
C TYR A 767 46.59 14.28 -24.20
N LEU A 768 47.28 15.23 -23.54
CA LEU A 768 48.43 15.95 -24.09
C LEU A 768 49.62 15.02 -24.38
N GLN A 769 49.89 14.04 -23.51
CA GLN A 769 50.90 13.00 -23.76
C GLN A 769 50.60 12.13 -25.01
N LEU A 770 49.33 11.98 -25.38
CA LEU A 770 48.90 11.25 -26.58
C LEU A 770 48.77 12.16 -27.82
N HIS A 771 48.73 13.47 -27.63
CA HIS A 771 48.53 14.49 -28.68
C HIS A 771 49.50 15.68 -28.47
N PRO A 772 50.83 15.46 -28.51
CA PRO A 772 51.82 16.50 -28.23
C PRO A 772 51.73 17.68 -29.22
N GLU A 773 51.16 17.47 -30.42
CA GLU A 773 50.89 18.53 -31.39
C GLU A 773 49.86 19.57 -30.88
N LYS A 774 49.07 19.25 -29.85
CA LYS A 774 48.10 20.15 -29.21
C LYS A 774 48.66 20.89 -28.00
N GLU A 775 49.84 20.49 -27.49
CA GLU A 775 50.47 21.13 -26.33
C GLU A 775 50.94 22.57 -26.64
N GLN A 776 51.13 22.92 -27.92
CA GLN A 776 51.40 24.29 -28.37
C GLN A 776 50.14 25.19 -28.48
N VAL A 777 48.94 24.64 -28.25
CA VAL A 777 47.66 25.38 -28.41
C VAL A 777 46.69 25.05 -27.28
N ASN A 778 46.96 25.55 -26.07
CA ASN A 778 45.95 26.12 -25.13
C ASN A 778 46.56 26.49 -23.77
N ASP A 779 46.97 27.76 -23.60
CA ASP A 779 47.24 28.34 -22.27
C ASP A 779 45.90 28.84 -21.65
N VAL A 780 44.97 27.92 -21.43
CA VAL A 780 43.60 28.20 -20.96
C VAL A 780 43.52 28.02 -19.44
N LYS A 781 43.50 29.13 -18.71
CA LYS A 781 43.26 29.16 -17.26
C LYS A 781 41.76 29.07 -16.95
N GLU A 782 41.37 28.12 -16.11
CA GLU A 782 40.13 28.22 -15.33
C GLU A 782 40.39 28.96 -14.02
N GLU A 783 40.07 30.25 -13.97
CA GLU A 783 40.08 31.06 -12.73
C GLU A 783 38.69 31.03 -12.04
N ASP A 784 38.35 29.90 -11.41
CA ASP A 784 37.11 29.72 -10.64
C ASP A 784 37.28 30.23 -9.20
N THR A 785 37.44 31.56 -9.03
CA THR A 785 37.51 32.23 -7.70
C THR A 785 36.45 33.31 -7.53
N ALA A 786 35.28 32.91 -7.02
CA ALA A 786 34.30 33.85 -6.49
C ALA A 786 34.82 34.45 -5.17
N ASN A 787 35.47 35.61 -5.23
CA ASN A 787 35.93 36.37 -4.05
C ASN A 787 34.77 37.22 -3.47
N PRO A 788 34.25 36.92 -2.26
CA PRO A 788 33.08 37.59 -1.71
C PRO A 788 33.46 38.87 -0.92
N ASN A 789 34.12 39.85 -1.57
CA ASN A 789 34.32 41.19 -0.99
C ASN A 789 34.72 42.24 -2.05
N ALA A 790 33.74 42.85 -2.73
CA ALA A 790 33.93 44.04 -3.57
C ALA A 790 32.59 44.75 -3.90
N ILE A 791 31.98 45.44 -2.91
CA ILE A 791 30.92 46.43 -3.17
C ILE A 791 31.24 47.71 -2.41
N GLU A 792 31.99 48.62 -3.05
CA GLU A 792 31.88 50.06 -2.80
C GLU A 792 32.49 50.84 -3.98
N GLN A 793 32.03 52.09 -4.19
CA GLN A 793 32.52 53.06 -5.20
C GLN A 793 32.36 52.59 -6.67
N ASN A 794 31.50 53.17 -7.51
CA ASN A 794 31.10 54.57 -7.61
C ASN A 794 29.68 54.79 -8.16
N LYS A 795 29.06 55.90 -7.75
CA LYS A 795 28.00 56.59 -8.51
C LYS A 795 28.58 57.86 -9.14
N ASN A 796 27.97 58.28 -10.25
CA ASN A 796 28.15 59.53 -11.03
C ASN A 796 28.99 59.38 -12.32
N GLY A 797 28.54 60.03 -13.41
CA GLY A 797 29.19 59.96 -14.73
C GLY A 797 28.23 60.10 -15.91
N SER A 798 27.48 61.20 -15.96
CA SER A 798 26.51 61.54 -17.02
C SER A 798 27.12 61.81 -18.42
N GLN A 799 26.24 61.91 -19.43
CA GLN A 799 26.45 62.39 -20.82
C GLN A 799 26.90 61.31 -21.83
N GLN A 800 26.67 61.44 -23.15
CA GLN A 800 25.56 61.92 -24.01
C GLN A 800 26.01 61.70 -25.48
N LYS A 801 25.11 61.83 -26.48
CA LYS A 801 25.36 61.80 -27.95
C LYS A 801 25.52 60.44 -28.63
N GLU A 802 25.24 60.26 -29.93
CA GLU A 802 24.18 60.77 -30.86
C GLU A 802 24.38 60.15 -32.27
N VAL A 803 23.29 59.76 -32.96
CA VAL A 803 23.09 59.80 -34.45
C VAL A 803 23.94 58.91 -35.41
N GLY A 804 23.27 58.41 -36.48
CA GLY A 804 23.86 57.73 -37.68
C GLY A 804 23.41 56.26 -37.78
N GLN A 805 22.46 55.79 -38.63
CA GLN A 805 22.20 55.95 -40.08
C GLN A 805 23.35 55.50 -41.01
N GLY A 806 23.09 54.56 -41.95
CA GLY A 806 24.07 54.12 -42.95
C GLY A 806 23.82 52.79 -43.70
N GLU A 807 22.77 52.74 -44.51
CA GLU A 807 22.67 52.09 -45.86
C GLU A 807 23.44 50.79 -46.28
N THR A 808 22.63 49.75 -46.55
CA THR A 808 22.52 48.92 -47.79
C THR A 808 23.67 48.10 -48.44
N SER A 809 23.27 46.88 -48.83
CA SER A 809 23.58 46.16 -50.11
C SER A 809 25.02 45.78 -50.49
N ASN A 810 25.24 44.49 -50.78
CA ASN A 810 25.04 44.00 -52.15
C ASN A 810 24.89 42.48 -52.29
N GLU A 811 24.47 42.03 -53.47
CA GLU A 811 24.20 40.64 -53.84
C GLU A 811 25.46 39.92 -54.36
N SER A 812 25.44 38.59 -54.32
CA SER A 812 25.83 37.77 -55.47
C SER A 812 25.32 36.33 -55.34
N GLN A 813 24.64 35.85 -56.38
CA GLN A 813 24.40 34.42 -56.61
C GLN A 813 25.52 33.88 -57.49
N GLU A 814 25.87 32.60 -57.35
CA GLU A 814 26.26 31.82 -58.52
C GLU A 814 25.87 30.34 -58.34
N SER A 815 25.61 29.65 -59.44
CA SER A 815 24.99 28.33 -59.46
C SER A 815 25.48 27.51 -60.64
N TYR A 816 25.87 26.25 -60.43
CA TYR A 816 26.09 25.31 -61.51
C TYR A 816 25.54 23.91 -61.20
N GLN A 817 25.28 23.14 -62.27
CA GLN A 817 24.46 21.94 -62.27
C GLN A 817 25.11 20.79 -63.07
N VAL A 818 24.78 19.56 -62.67
CA VAL A 818 24.65 18.34 -63.50
C VAL A 818 25.88 17.84 -64.28
N ALA A 819 26.28 16.60 -63.96
CA ALA A 819 26.68 15.57 -64.94
C ALA A 819 26.38 14.17 -64.37
N VAL A 820 26.29 13.14 -65.22
CA VAL A 820 25.85 11.77 -64.88
C VAL A 820 26.92 10.74 -65.24
N GLY A 821 27.05 9.68 -64.44
CA GLY A 821 27.86 8.50 -64.76
C GLY A 821 27.21 7.22 -64.22
N HIS A 822 26.93 6.26 -65.11
CA HIS A 822 26.39 4.94 -64.80
C HIS A 822 27.51 3.90 -64.97
N GLU A 823 27.56 2.87 -64.13
CA GLU A 823 27.90 1.53 -64.63
C GLU A 823 27.33 0.41 -63.74
N ASN A 824 27.12 -0.76 -64.34
CA ASN A 824 26.58 -1.97 -63.72
C ASN A 824 27.60 -3.10 -63.84
N SER A 825 27.69 -3.97 -62.84
CA SER A 825 28.13 -5.36 -63.08
C SER A 825 27.42 -6.32 -62.13
N GLN A 826 26.60 -7.21 -62.69
CA GLN A 826 26.28 -8.50 -62.08
C GLN A 826 27.26 -9.54 -62.62
N PHE A 827 27.65 -10.51 -61.79
CA PHE A 827 28.12 -11.79 -62.30
C PHE A 827 27.59 -12.93 -61.43
N LYS A 828 27.06 -13.97 -62.07
CA LYS A 828 26.73 -15.24 -61.42
C LYS A 828 27.91 -16.19 -61.57
N GLY A 829 28.22 -16.92 -60.51
CA GLY A 829 29.05 -18.12 -60.51
C GLY A 829 28.37 -19.19 -59.66
N GLN A 830 28.45 -20.45 -60.05
CA GLN A 830 27.74 -21.58 -59.43
C GLN A 830 28.54 -22.88 -59.69
N VAL A 831 28.21 -23.96 -58.97
CA VAL A 831 28.50 -25.38 -59.29
C VAL A 831 29.83 -25.98 -58.76
N ASN A 832 29.65 -27.03 -57.93
CA ASN A 832 30.47 -28.24 -57.68
C ASN A 832 31.59 -28.37 -56.62
N ASP A 833 31.24 -29.10 -55.55
CA ASP A 833 31.66 -30.49 -55.21
C ASP A 833 33.06 -30.85 -54.64
N SER A 834 33.07 -32.05 -54.02
CA SER A 834 34.19 -32.85 -53.45
C SER A 834 34.75 -32.40 -52.08
N GLU A 835 35.16 -33.27 -51.14
CA GLU A 835 34.80 -34.66 -50.78
C GLU A 835 35.53 -35.01 -49.45
N GLY A 836 35.20 -36.14 -48.80
CA GLY A 836 35.95 -36.69 -47.66
C GLY A 836 35.44 -36.27 -46.26
N GLU A 837 34.95 -37.14 -45.36
CA GLU A 837 35.47 -38.42 -44.79
C GLU A 837 36.46 -38.25 -43.62
N ASN A 838 36.42 -39.05 -42.53
CA ASN A 838 35.31 -39.82 -41.91
C ASN A 838 35.71 -40.29 -40.48
N MET A 839 34.82 -41.05 -39.81
CA MET A 839 34.99 -41.74 -38.50
C MET A 839 35.08 -40.84 -37.25
N ALA A 840 34.24 -40.90 -36.21
CA ALA A 840 33.25 -41.87 -35.66
C ALA A 840 33.78 -42.99 -34.75
N LYS A 841 33.04 -43.24 -33.64
CA LYS A 841 32.55 -44.52 -33.08
C LYS A 841 31.65 -44.20 -31.86
N GLU A 842 30.36 -44.60 -31.85
CA GLU A 842 29.78 -45.84 -31.24
C GLU A 842 29.69 -45.79 -29.70
N GLU A 843 28.72 -46.36 -28.96
CA GLU A 843 27.35 -46.93 -29.16
C GLU A 843 26.71 -47.06 -27.74
N GLN A 844 25.46 -47.44 -27.41
CA GLN A 844 24.19 -47.92 -28.04
C GLN A 844 23.04 -47.46 -27.06
N GLN A 845 21.75 -47.81 -27.01
CA GLN A 845 20.72 -48.67 -27.67
C GLN A 845 19.34 -48.04 -27.25
N HIS A 846 18.10 -48.39 -27.66
CA HIS A 846 17.54 -49.33 -28.66
C HIS A 846 16.27 -48.70 -29.30
N GLN A 847 15.10 -49.35 -29.27
CA GLN A 847 13.88 -48.98 -30.02
C GLN A 847 12.56 -49.41 -29.34
N VAL A 848 11.44 -49.02 -29.99
CA VAL A 848 10.11 -49.67 -30.15
C VAL A 848 8.96 -48.69 -29.76
N SER A 849 8.18 -48.05 -30.65
CA SER A 849 7.48 -48.42 -31.92
C SER A 849 6.19 -49.25 -31.67
N THR A 850 5.05 -49.08 -32.36
CA THR A 850 4.65 -48.24 -33.52
C THR A 850 3.11 -48.29 -33.74
N LEU A 851 2.55 -47.34 -34.51
CA LEU A 851 1.32 -47.46 -35.38
C LEU A 851 -0.04 -47.77 -34.70
N GLU A 852 -1.20 -47.28 -35.17
CA GLU A 852 -1.80 -47.52 -36.51
C GLU A 852 -2.74 -46.39 -37.02
N VAL A 853 -3.30 -46.59 -38.23
CA VAL A 853 -4.16 -45.68 -39.01
C VAL A 853 -5.23 -46.50 -39.76
N VAL A 854 -6.49 -46.03 -39.88
CA VAL A 854 -7.43 -46.39 -40.98
C VAL A 854 -8.59 -45.38 -41.08
N ASN A 855 -9.33 -45.41 -42.21
CA ASN A 855 -10.23 -44.35 -42.71
C ASN A 855 -11.74 -44.58 -42.46
N ALA A 856 -12.53 -43.55 -42.85
CA ALA A 856 -13.93 -43.59 -43.34
C ALA A 856 -15.03 -43.93 -42.31
N ASP A 857 -16.21 -43.28 -42.30
CA ASP A 857 -17.07 -42.94 -43.45
C ASP A 857 -17.85 -41.61 -43.30
N SER A 858 -18.54 -41.19 -44.36
CA SER A 858 -19.52 -40.09 -44.41
C SER A 858 -20.55 -40.34 -45.50
N PRO A 859 -21.85 -40.04 -45.27
CA PRO A 859 -22.50 -39.10 -46.21
C PRO A 859 -23.59 -38.18 -45.63
N GLU A 860 -23.67 -36.98 -46.24
CA GLU A 860 -24.90 -36.22 -46.58
C GLU A 860 -25.77 -35.56 -45.47
N GLN A 861 -26.45 -34.41 -45.70
CA GLN A 861 -26.58 -33.57 -46.90
C GLN A 861 -26.79 -32.07 -46.56
N GLN A 862 -26.19 -31.20 -47.39
CA GLN A 862 -26.56 -29.84 -47.92
C GLN A 862 -27.67 -28.99 -47.23
N VAL A 863 -27.69 -27.64 -47.28
CA VAL A 863 -27.48 -26.68 -48.40
C VAL A 863 -26.87 -25.37 -47.81
N ILE A 864 -25.62 -24.98 -48.13
CA ILE A 864 -25.16 -24.08 -49.23
C ILE A 864 -25.71 -22.63 -49.19
N SER A 865 -24.85 -21.63 -48.87
CA SER A 865 -24.59 -20.43 -49.71
C SER A 865 -23.55 -19.46 -49.11
N GLU A 866 -22.28 -19.68 -49.50
CA GLU A 866 -21.25 -18.72 -49.93
C GLU A 866 -21.21 -17.26 -49.41
N GLU A 867 -20.24 -17.02 -48.53
CA GLU A 867 -19.05 -16.16 -48.74
C GLU A 867 -19.12 -14.96 -49.72
N LYS A 868 -18.82 -13.74 -49.20
CA LYS A 868 -17.71 -12.90 -49.73
C LYS A 868 -17.19 -11.81 -48.78
N ARG A 869 -15.86 -11.60 -48.89
CA ARG A 869 -14.99 -10.53 -48.38
C ARG A 869 -14.71 -9.53 -49.55
N PRO A 870 -13.80 -8.53 -49.49
CA PRO A 870 -13.23 -7.70 -48.39
C PRO A 870 -13.22 -6.17 -48.74
N HIS A 871 -12.44 -5.33 -48.00
CA HIS A 871 -11.93 -3.98 -48.40
C HIS A 871 -12.98 -2.83 -48.61
N GLU A 872 -12.69 -1.52 -48.65
CA GLU A 872 -11.47 -0.73 -48.31
C GLU A 872 -11.76 0.77 -47.97
N GLU A 873 -10.78 1.38 -47.29
CA GLU A 873 -10.26 2.78 -47.38
C GLU A 873 -11.08 4.11 -47.36
N VAL A 874 -10.40 5.10 -46.74
CA VAL A 874 -10.25 6.54 -47.12
C VAL A 874 -11.34 7.61 -46.80
N ASN A 875 -10.82 8.69 -46.19
CA ASN A 875 -11.15 10.14 -46.19
C ASN A 875 -12.42 10.64 -46.95
N ASN A 876 -13.05 11.76 -46.57
CA ASN A 876 -12.41 13.01 -46.12
C ASN A 876 -13.34 13.96 -45.33
N LYS A 877 -12.77 15.08 -44.87
CA LYS A 877 -13.40 16.22 -44.19
C LYS A 877 -14.54 16.87 -44.98
N GLN A 878 -15.49 17.47 -44.27
CA GLN A 878 -16.02 18.78 -44.64
C GLN A 878 -16.39 19.59 -43.39
N SER A 879 -16.69 20.89 -43.58
CA SER A 879 -16.58 21.94 -42.56
C SER A 879 -17.90 22.69 -42.32
N GLU A 880 -17.89 23.54 -41.28
CA GLU A 880 -18.82 24.67 -41.07
C GLU A 880 -20.32 24.28 -40.84
N GLU A 881 -21.21 25.15 -40.34
CA GLU A 881 -21.11 26.58 -40.00
C GLU A 881 -21.96 26.96 -38.76
N SER A 882 -21.81 28.20 -38.29
CA SER A 882 -22.44 28.77 -37.10
C SER A 882 -23.87 29.31 -37.30
N LYS A 883 -24.69 29.29 -36.23
CA LYS A 883 -25.63 30.39 -35.87
C LYS A 883 -25.55 30.60 -34.35
N ILE A 884 -25.08 31.74 -33.82
CA ILE A 884 -25.69 33.10 -33.81
C ILE A 884 -26.98 33.06 -32.98
N GLN A 885 -26.97 33.45 -31.70
CA GLN A 885 -26.83 34.80 -31.06
C GLN A 885 -28.15 35.58 -30.96
N GLU A 886 -28.55 35.87 -29.72
CA GLU A 886 -28.98 37.18 -29.14
C GLU A 886 -29.01 36.96 -27.60
N GLN A 887 -28.43 37.79 -26.71
CA GLN A 887 -28.68 39.21 -26.37
C GLN A 887 -30.05 39.42 -25.68
N GLN A 888 -30.23 40.24 -24.63
CA GLN A 888 -29.36 41.12 -23.79
C GLN A 888 -30.05 41.23 -22.39
N ALA A 889 -29.37 41.18 -21.24
CA ALA A 889 -28.51 42.18 -20.56
C ALA A 889 -29.24 43.22 -19.65
N MET A 890 -28.76 43.32 -18.39
CA MET A 890 -28.77 44.46 -17.44
C MET A 890 -30.06 45.28 -17.13
N SER A 891 -30.46 45.30 -15.85
CA SER A 891 -30.61 46.52 -14.98
C SER A 891 -31.12 46.12 -13.57
N THR A 892 -30.30 46.23 -12.50
CA THR A 892 -30.18 47.33 -11.49
C THR A 892 -31.31 47.48 -10.46
N ASN A 893 -30.90 47.67 -9.19
CA ASN A 893 -31.61 48.32 -8.05
C ASN A 893 -32.75 47.54 -7.34
N ASN A 894 -33.11 47.86 -6.08
CA ASN A 894 -32.34 48.22 -4.85
C ASN A 894 -33.31 48.19 -3.63
N GLU A 895 -32.85 48.60 -2.44
CA GLU A 895 -33.62 48.94 -1.21
C GLU A 895 -34.10 47.73 -0.34
N ASN A 896 -33.67 47.55 0.92
CA ASN A 896 -33.87 48.28 2.21
C ASN A 896 -35.13 47.76 2.98
N SER A 897 -35.23 47.71 4.31
CA SER A 897 -34.34 47.94 5.49
C SER A 897 -34.90 47.08 6.67
N GLU A 898 -34.27 46.81 7.83
CA GLU A 898 -33.73 47.62 8.96
C GLU A 898 -32.65 46.77 9.71
N VAL A 899 -31.52 47.26 10.27
CA VAL A 899 -31.25 48.23 11.38
C VAL A 899 -31.68 47.63 12.75
N VAL A 900 -30.86 47.45 13.81
CA VAL A 900 -29.90 48.31 14.59
C VAL A 900 -28.63 47.47 14.94
N GLN A 901 -27.35 47.92 14.87
CA GLN A 901 -26.53 48.84 15.73
C GLN A 901 -26.35 48.33 17.20
N GLU A 902 -25.28 48.52 17.99
CA GLU A 902 -24.05 49.36 18.08
C GLU A 902 -22.87 48.52 18.69
N ALA A 903 -21.59 48.93 18.92
CA ALA A 903 -20.62 49.91 18.37
C ALA A 903 -19.19 49.57 18.93
N GLN A 904 -18.12 50.23 18.44
CA GLN A 904 -16.73 50.16 18.99
C GLN A 904 -16.42 51.39 19.89
N PRO A 905 -15.23 51.52 20.54
CA PRO A 905 -14.06 52.10 19.82
C PRO A 905 -12.63 51.62 20.24
N ILE A 906 -11.75 51.48 19.22
CA ILE A 906 -10.40 52.10 19.07
C ILE A 906 -9.40 52.12 20.25
N GLN A 907 -8.20 51.54 20.04
CA GLN A 907 -6.92 52.29 20.03
C GLN A 907 -5.74 51.50 19.42
N ASP A 908 -4.75 52.23 18.89
CA ASP A 908 -3.55 51.76 18.20
C ASP A 908 -2.43 51.27 19.15
N ASP A 909 -1.40 50.57 18.66
CA ASP A 909 -0.08 51.22 18.50
C ASP A 909 0.97 50.45 17.66
N SER A 910 1.99 51.21 17.27
CA SER A 910 3.23 50.92 16.52
C SER A 910 3.82 49.49 16.45
N ALA A 911 4.38 49.16 15.28
CA ALA A 911 5.56 48.28 15.16
C ALA A 911 6.85 49.08 15.43
N PRO A 912 7.96 48.41 15.81
CA PRO A 912 9.07 48.34 14.85
C PRO A 912 9.72 46.95 14.76
N GLY A 913 10.32 46.65 13.61
CA GLY A 913 11.18 45.47 13.44
C GLY A 913 12.66 45.77 13.68
N GLN A 914 13.45 44.73 13.96
CA GLN A 914 14.91 44.79 13.88
C GLN A 914 15.49 43.53 13.26
N VAL A 915 16.62 43.69 12.56
CA VAL A 915 17.37 42.63 11.88
C VAL A 915 18.43 42.08 12.83
N GLN A 916 18.61 40.76 12.85
CA GLN A 916 19.86 40.14 13.28
C GLN A 916 20.28 39.02 12.33
N GLN A 917 21.48 39.17 11.77
CA GLN A 917 22.26 38.10 11.15
C GLN A 917 22.91 37.27 12.26
N TYR A 918 23.29 36.02 11.99
CA TYR A 918 24.52 35.45 12.54
C TYR A 918 25.14 34.45 11.56
N GLN A 919 26.46 34.26 11.67
CA GLN A 919 27.30 33.47 10.77
C GLN A 919 27.68 32.10 11.36
N GLU A 920 28.33 31.28 10.53
CA GLU A 920 29.06 30.08 10.93
C GLU A 920 30.21 30.38 11.91
N GLY A 921 30.61 29.40 12.72
CA GLY A 921 31.76 29.49 13.61
C GLY A 921 31.97 28.20 14.42
N ASP A 922 33.08 27.50 14.17
CA ASP A 922 33.38 26.19 14.75
C ASP A 922 34.04 26.24 16.13
N SER A 923 33.79 25.17 16.91
CA SER A 923 34.60 24.66 18.02
C SER A 923 34.79 25.50 19.30
N VAL A 924 34.56 24.86 20.44
CA VAL A 924 35.58 24.56 21.48
C VAL A 924 34.97 23.58 22.50
N LEU A 925 35.82 22.74 23.11
CA LEU A 925 35.46 21.72 24.10
C LEU A 925 35.89 22.18 25.52
N VAL A 926 35.45 21.42 26.54
CA VAL A 926 35.85 21.47 27.98
C VAL A 926 34.98 22.35 28.89
N GLU A 927 34.66 21.75 30.06
CA GLU A 927 33.98 22.29 31.26
C GLU A 927 32.50 22.74 31.09
N VAL A 928 31.60 22.49 32.05
CA VAL A 928 31.75 22.07 33.46
C VAL A 928 30.97 20.77 33.77
N GLN A 929 31.62 19.80 34.43
CA GLN A 929 30.95 18.73 35.18
C GLN A 929 30.96 19.04 36.69
N ALA A 930 29.89 19.61 37.24
CA ALA A 930 29.52 19.50 38.67
C ALA A 930 28.28 20.35 39.00
N GLU A 931 27.08 19.75 39.01
CA GLU A 931 25.96 20.08 39.94
C GLU A 931 24.67 19.31 39.57
N LEU A 932 24.53 18.05 40.04
CA LEU A 932 23.23 17.47 40.43
C LEU A 932 23.34 16.15 41.22
N HIS A 933 24.21 16.09 42.24
CA HIS A 933 24.40 14.87 43.04
C HIS A 933 24.25 15.08 44.56
N ALA A 934 23.07 15.57 44.98
CA ALA A 934 22.61 15.52 46.36
C ALA A 934 21.06 15.50 46.44
N GLN A 935 20.52 14.83 47.47
CA GLN A 935 19.09 14.75 47.85
C GLN A 935 18.19 13.67 47.21
N THR A 936 18.68 12.44 47.09
CA THR A 936 17.84 11.25 47.30
C THR A 936 17.74 10.93 48.80
N THR A 937 16.53 10.94 49.38
CA THR A 937 16.00 9.99 50.41
C THR A 937 14.76 10.52 51.17
N VAL A 938 13.55 10.19 50.68
CA VAL A 938 12.36 9.94 51.51
C VAL A 938 11.63 8.72 50.92
N HIS A 939 11.03 7.89 51.76
CA HIS A 939 10.51 6.57 51.38
C HIS A 939 9.41 6.60 50.31
N ALA A 940 9.59 5.79 49.26
CA ALA A 940 8.51 5.34 48.39
C ALA A 940 7.91 4.01 48.92
N LYS A 941 6.58 3.88 48.84
CA LYS A 941 5.87 2.60 48.84
C LYS A 941 5.16 2.44 47.49
N PRO A 942 5.47 1.41 46.69
CA PRO A 942 4.62 1.01 45.58
C PRO A 942 3.36 0.27 46.08
N ASP A 943 2.64 -0.36 45.14
CA ASP A 943 1.59 -1.39 45.33
C ASP A 943 0.17 -0.97 45.73
N GLN A 944 -0.09 0.24 46.25
CA GLN A 944 -1.48 0.67 46.55
C GLN A 944 -2.07 1.74 45.60
N GLN A 945 -1.26 2.36 44.74
CA GLN A 945 -1.73 3.49 43.91
C GLN A 945 -2.15 3.08 42.48
N ILE A 946 -1.82 1.86 42.06
CA ILE A 946 -2.18 1.33 40.72
C ILE A 946 -3.65 0.87 40.70
N ASP A 947 -4.06 0.03 41.65
CA ASP A 947 -5.44 -0.45 41.83
C ASP A 947 -6.48 0.69 41.83
N SER A 948 -6.14 1.82 42.46
CA SER A 948 -7.01 3.01 42.52
C SER A 948 -7.25 3.64 41.14
N ILE A 949 -6.27 3.57 40.24
CA ILE A 949 -6.38 4.12 38.88
C ILE A 949 -7.09 3.11 37.98
N GLU A 950 -6.80 1.81 38.11
CA GLU A 950 -7.55 0.77 37.39
C GLU A 950 -9.05 0.80 37.73
N GLN A 951 -9.42 0.94 39.01
CA GLN A 951 -10.83 1.07 39.41
C GLN A 951 -11.50 2.34 38.86
N GLN A 952 -10.81 3.49 38.87
CA GLN A 952 -11.38 4.73 38.31
C GLN A 952 -11.56 4.63 36.79
N VAL A 953 -10.58 4.10 36.05
CA VAL A 953 -10.69 3.88 34.60
C VAL A 953 -11.81 2.87 34.31
N TYR A 954 -11.90 1.76 35.04
CA TYR A 954 -12.96 0.76 34.85
C TYR A 954 -14.35 1.36 35.10
N THR A 955 -14.51 2.17 36.15
CA THR A 955 -15.79 2.83 36.47
C THR A 955 -16.17 3.87 35.42
N THR A 956 -15.22 4.65 34.91
CA THR A 956 -15.48 5.63 33.83
C THR A 956 -15.78 4.95 32.50
N PHE A 957 -15.13 3.83 32.16
CA PHE A 957 -15.34 3.11 30.90
C PHE A 957 -16.63 2.27 30.90
N VAL A 958 -17.14 1.88 32.07
CA VAL A 958 -18.47 1.23 32.23
C VAL A 958 -19.62 2.25 32.23
N ALA A 959 -19.33 3.55 32.32
CA ALA A 959 -20.31 4.64 32.26
C ALA A 959 -20.52 5.24 30.84
N VAL A 960 -19.91 4.64 29.81
CA VAL A 960 -19.96 5.06 28.38
C VAL A 960 -20.54 3.95 27.51
#